data_AF-A0A9Q0S5J2-F1
#
_entry.id   AF-A0A9Q0S5J2-F1
#
_cell.length_a   1.000
_cell.length_b   1.000
_cell.length_c   1.000
_cell.angle_alpha   90.00
_cell.angle_beta   90.00
_cell.angle_gamma   90.00
#
_symmetry.space_group_name_H-M   'P 1'
#
loop_
_entity.id
_entity.type
_entity.pdbx_description
1 polymer ?
#
loop_
_entity_poly.entity_id
_entity_poly.type
_entity_poly.pdbx_seq_one_letter_code
_entity_poly.pdbx_strand_id
1 'polypeptide(L)'
;MLAAYACDPSNTRGRLYKEQPTSYRNEFERDRDRIIHSKSFRRLQYKTQVFINHEGDHYRNRLTHSIEVATVARSISNTLNLSSDLAEVVALAHDLGHTPFGHAGEVALNECMKNFGGFSHNAHSLKILTKLEKRYAAYDGLNLTWEVLEGIVKHNGPVRTNIPDYVLEYNRQNDLDLSNYSSAEAQIASLADDISYISHDLEDSIGAKIIDFNHLSEIKFIDQYISTIKSQFREITSSRLIYEVVRTAIEIPKDNLNGDLASNIAMIIAAKQGGNPREIALKFKEILSSLPYIASIEVAGPGFINFTLKADYWHSAIQDILLDKEDFFKVNVGNNHKVNLEYVSANPTGPLHIGHARCAVYGDALARVLESTGYQVTKEYYVNDAGSQIDNLAKTVMFRYKEALTGEKMLLPEDFYPGEYLIDVGKDLVEKFGNKLLEMPESECYEIVKKLTVDKMLELIKADLKDLDIEHQVFFSEKSLHDNGKIDEVVDLLTVKGLIYEGQLPPPKGKIDKDWSAQTQKLFKATNFGDSQDRSIQKADGSWTYFAADLAYTKDKIDRGADLLIYILGADHSGYVKRIEAIVKALEEERVKVDVKICHLVNFIHNGQSVKMSKRKGNFTSVNDVTKEVGKDIIRFMMLTRKNDVPLDFDLVKVKEQSKENPIFYVQYAYVRTISILAKAKENMSEAYSKFLENEYNLSLLSTEEEIEMIKLLASWPKVIEGAAKYFEPHRVAFYLVTLASKFHALWNFGKENNDYRFLIETDIELTAARLGLARAIQKIIRIGFDIIGKKKNSKQVVLQPEPEKPLNILTPKVVENEKFDSIEEIMDSIEGQDKTSNKSCNKDKDKEEDLDILYQDLMGEKKSSASTTKAPVSKDNLPQVGLNIIKVTEKRQGPNDKQLLNHTKRNYYKIQFASVKTELVANQELERIKKKYAKIFNKIPLTVRKMRSEKDHAVDILPTYATEKSSGMDLIAANIEPIIIKPQEVQLIPTGICIALPDYLEAQIRPRSGLALKHGITVLNSPGTIDSDYRGEIKVILINHFAEIFTITRGMKIAQMVVAKYEQILWHEVYNLDETARGEGGFGSTGKF
;
A
#
# COMPACT_ATOMS: atom_id res chain seq x y z
N MET A 1 -25.67 -13.04 6.75
CA MET A 1 -26.82 -12.98 7.69
C MET A 1 -26.38 -12.12 8.85
N LEU A 2 -27.19 -11.15 9.28
CA LEU A 2 -26.81 -10.28 10.41
C LEU A 2 -26.82 -11.06 11.74
N ALA A 3 -26.04 -10.58 12.71
CA ALA A 3 -26.06 -11.08 14.09
C ALA A 3 -27.41 -10.80 14.75
N ALA A 4 -27.83 -11.64 15.69
CA ALA A 4 -29.16 -11.53 16.35
C ALA A 4 -29.37 -10.26 17.20
N TYR A 5 -28.32 -9.45 17.38
CA TYR A 5 -28.33 -8.16 18.10
C TYR A 5 -28.01 -6.97 17.18
N ALA A 6 -27.94 -7.18 15.86
CA ALA A 6 -27.76 -6.13 14.86
C ALA A 6 -29.06 -5.36 14.60
N CYS A 7 -28.95 -4.12 14.12
CA CYS A 7 -30.09 -3.38 13.62
C CYS A 7 -30.43 -3.78 12.17
N ASP A 8 -31.50 -4.55 11.99
CA ASP A 8 -32.06 -4.87 10.67
C ASP A 8 -32.73 -3.62 10.04
N PRO A 9 -32.27 -3.11 8.88
CA PRO A 9 -32.89 -1.97 8.21
C PRO A 9 -34.33 -2.24 7.72
N SER A 10 -34.75 -3.50 7.69
CA SER A 10 -36.13 -3.93 7.39
C SER A 10 -37.09 -3.73 8.57
N ASN A 11 -36.55 -3.56 9.79
CA ASN A 11 -37.29 -3.55 11.05
C ASN A 11 -36.92 -2.33 11.93
N THR A 12 -36.81 -1.15 11.31
CA THR A 12 -36.55 0.11 12.04
C THR A 12 -37.75 0.54 12.88
N ARG A 13 -37.50 1.32 13.95
CA ARG A 13 -38.54 2.02 14.71
C ARG A 13 -39.15 3.21 13.93
N GLY A 14 -38.67 3.48 12.72
CA GLY A 14 -39.22 4.46 11.80
C GLY A 14 -38.65 5.87 11.98
N ARG A 15 -39.43 6.87 11.54
CA ARG A 15 -39.05 8.29 11.41
C ARG A 15 -40.11 9.18 12.06
N LEU A 16 -39.70 10.37 12.54
CA LEU A 16 -40.62 11.33 13.17
C LEU A 16 -41.74 11.78 12.22
N TYR A 17 -41.40 12.11 10.98
CA TYR A 17 -42.37 12.33 9.91
C TYR A 17 -42.48 11.05 9.08
N LYS A 18 -43.70 10.51 8.93
CA LYS A 18 -43.91 9.26 8.19
C LYS A 18 -43.74 9.51 6.69
N GLU A 19 -42.86 8.72 6.07
CA GLU A 19 -42.65 8.67 4.63
C GLU A 19 -42.89 7.22 4.15
N GLN A 20 -43.16 7.02 2.86
CA GLN A 20 -43.18 5.67 2.28
C GLN A 20 -41.75 5.11 2.19
N PRO A 21 -41.52 3.80 2.44
CA PRO A 21 -40.26 3.13 2.18
C PRO A 21 -39.84 3.19 0.71
N THR A 22 -38.55 3.04 0.42
CA THR A 22 -38.03 2.96 -0.95
C THR A 22 -37.71 1.53 -1.37
N SER A 23 -38.09 1.13 -2.59
CA SER A 23 -37.85 -0.22 -3.13
C SER A 23 -36.41 -0.50 -3.60
N TYR A 24 -35.54 0.52 -3.62
CA TYR A 24 -34.20 0.47 -4.24
C TYR A 24 -33.04 0.79 -3.28
N ARG A 25 -33.34 1.13 -2.03
CA ARG A 25 -32.38 1.44 -0.95
C ARG A 25 -33.05 1.16 0.38
N ASN A 26 -32.27 0.66 1.33
CA ASN A 26 -32.76 0.46 2.69
C ASN A 26 -32.82 1.78 3.49
N GLU A 27 -33.47 1.77 4.65
CA GLU A 27 -33.77 3.00 5.38
C GLU A 27 -32.53 3.68 6.02
N PHE A 28 -31.43 2.96 6.24
CA PHE A 28 -30.17 3.54 6.70
C PHE A 28 -29.33 4.11 5.54
N GLU A 29 -29.34 3.48 4.36
CA GLU A 29 -28.77 4.05 3.14
C GLU A 29 -29.45 5.37 2.74
N ARG A 30 -30.78 5.42 2.88
CA ARG A 30 -31.58 6.64 2.70
C ARG A 30 -31.11 7.76 3.63
N ASP A 31 -30.61 7.43 4.81
CA ASP A 31 -30.08 8.39 5.79
C ASP A 31 -28.64 8.80 5.51
N ARG A 32 -27.77 7.87 5.11
CA ARG A 32 -26.43 8.16 4.58
C ARG A 32 -26.51 9.21 3.47
N ASP A 33 -27.35 8.95 2.47
CA ASP A 33 -27.45 9.82 1.30
C ASP A 33 -28.11 11.18 1.64
N ARG A 34 -28.97 11.22 2.68
CA ARG A 34 -29.48 12.46 3.28
C ARG A 34 -28.37 13.28 3.92
N ILE A 35 -27.51 12.65 4.71
CA ILE A 35 -26.38 13.26 5.43
C ILE A 35 -25.29 13.73 4.45
N ILE A 36 -24.79 12.87 3.55
CA ILE A 36 -23.73 13.20 2.59
C ILE A 36 -24.12 14.41 1.73
N HIS A 37 -25.36 14.44 1.24
CA HIS A 37 -25.84 15.55 0.42
C HIS A 37 -26.33 16.79 1.23
N SER A 38 -26.26 16.77 2.56
CA SER A 38 -26.61 17.93 3.41
C SER A 38 -25.69 19.14 3.18
N LYS A 39 -26.03 20.32 3.73
CA LYS A 39 -25.10 21.46 3.73
C LYS A 39 -24.08 21.34 4.85
N SER A 40 -24.48 20.78 5.99
CA SER A 40 -23.65 20.65 7.19
C SER A 40 -22.52 19.63 7.05
N PHE A 41 -22.74 18.50 6.37
CA PHE A 41 -21.66 17.56 6.03
C PHE A 41 -20.60 18.23 5.15
N ARG A 42 -21.03 18.95 4.10
CA ARG A 42 -20.13 19.77 3.27
C ARG A 42 -19.43 20.90 4.01
N ARG A 43 -19.91 21.32 5.20
CA ARG A 43 -19.22 22.32 6.04
C ARG A 43 -18.12 21.71 6.91
N LEU A 44 -18.04 20.38 7.04
CA LEU A 44 -16.94 19.71 7.75
C LEU A 44 -15.57 20.01 7.12
N GLN A 45 -15.52 20.28 5.81
CA GLN A 45 -14.29 20.65 5.09
C GLN A 45 -13.64 21.94 5.61
N TYR A 46 -14.38 22.76 6.36
CA TYR A 46 -13.89 24.05 6.91
C TYR A 46 -13.73 24.01 8.44
N LYS A 47 -13.73 22.82 9.06
CA LYS A 47 -13.45 22.62 10.49
C LYS A 47 -12.11 21.92 10.68
N THR A 48 -11.32 22.37 11.66
CA THR A 48 -10.06 21.73 12.03
C THR A 48 -10.28 20.34 12.61
N GLN A 49 -9.46 19.36 12.22
CA GLN A 49 -9.23 18.18 13.05
C GLN A 49 -8.20 18.55 14.12
N VAL A 50 -6.91 18.40 13.82
CA VAL A 50 -5.79 18.96 14.59
C VAL A 50 -5.39 20.33 14.06
N PHE A 51 -5.11 20.43 12.76
CA PHE A 51 -4.55 21.61 12.11
C PHE A 51 -5.63 22.49 11.45
N ILE A 52 -5.28 23.74 11.17
CA ILE A 52 -6.21 24.66 10.51
C ILE A 52 -6.18 24.40 9.00
N ASN A 53 -7.36 24.33 8.38
CA ASN A 53 -7.60 24.05 6.95
C ASN A 53 -7.07 25.13 5.97
N HIS A 54 -6.01 25.85 6.34
CA HIS A 54 -5.24 26.74 5.46
C HIS A 54 -3.73 26.67 5.73
N GLU A 55 -3.27 25.74 6.59
CA GLU A 55 -1.85 25.54 6.93
C GLU A 55 -1.17 24.53 5.98
N GLY A 56 -1.93 23.81 5.15
CA GLY A 56 -1.45 23.01 4.02
C GLY A 56 -2.50 22.05 3.47
N ASP A 57 -2.49 21.78 2.16
CA ASP A 57 -3.43 20.88 1.45
C ASP A 57 -3.24 19.38 1.77
N HIS A 58 -2.51 19.07 2.83
CA HIS A 58 -2.09 17.71 3.22
C HIS A 58 -2.55 17.31 4.63
N TYR A 59 -3.10 18.24 5.41
CA TYR A 59 -3.64 17.96 6.74
C TYR A 59 -5.13 17.63 6.67
N ARG A 60 -5.60 16.79 7.59
CA ARG A 60 -6.99 16.36 7.65
C ARG A 60 -7.90 17.46 8.20
N ASN A 61 -9.08 17.52 7.60
CA ASN A 61 -10.21 18.26 8.14
C ASN A 61 -11.31 17.28 8.56
N ARG A 62 -12.35 17.78 9.21
CA ARG A 62 -13.41 16.92 9.74
C ARG A 62 -14.23 16.20 8.67
N LEU A 63 -14.15 16.60 7.40
CA LEU A 63 -14.79 15.88 6.29
C LEU A 63 -14.01 14.63 5.92
N THR A 64 -12.68 14.73 5.77
CA THR A 64 -11.84 13.56 5.49
C THR A 64 -11.89 12.57 6.66
N HIS A 65 -11.77 13.09 7.89
CA HIS A 65 -11.90 12.29 9.13
C HIS A 65 -13.23 11.51 9.17
N SER A 66 -14.37 12.17 9.00
CA SER A 66 -15.69 11.49 9.03
C SER A 66 -15.86 10.41 7.96
N ILE A 67 -15.16 10.51 6.82
CA ILE A 67 -15.17 9.51 5.74
C ILE A 67 -14.24 8.33 6.06
N GLU A 68 -13.07 8.59 6.66
CA GLU A 68 -12.14 7.56 7.16
C GLU A 68 -12.79 6.75 8.29
N VAL A 69 -13.38 7.43 9.28
CA VAL A 69 -14.15 6.84 10.39
C VAL A 69 -15.30 5.97 9.85
N ALA A 70 -16.04 6.44 8.84
CA ALA A 70 -17.09 5.64 8.21
C ALA A 70 -16.54 4.37 7.53
N THR A 71 -15.40 4.47 6.85
CA THR A 71 -14.75 3.33 6.18
C THR A 71 -14.27 2.28 7.19
N VAL A 72 -13.69 2.71 8.32
CA VAL A 72 -13.30 1.84 9.43
C VAL A 72 -14.55 1.22 10.10
N ALA A 73 -15.59 2.00 10.37
CA ALA A 73 -16.83 1.54 10.97
C ALA A 73 -17.55 0.47 10.13
N ARG A 74 -17.58 0.62 8.80
CA ARG A 74 -18.08 -0.42 7.87
C ARG A 74 -17.25 -1.70 7.95
N SER A 75 -15.93 -1.57 7.97
CA SER A 75 -15.00 -2.71 7.98
C SER A 75 -15.15 -3.54 9.26
N ILE A 76 -15.25 -2.88 10.42
CA ILE A 76 -15.51 -3.53 11.71
C ILE A 76 -16.91 -4.18 11.71
N SER A 77 -17.94 -3.46 11.27
CA SER A 77 -19.33 -3.96 11.27
C SER A 77 -19.53 -5.18 10.36
N ASN A 78 -18.97 -5.16 9.14
CA ASN A 78 -18.96 -6.31 8.23
C ASN A 78 -18.28 -7.53 8.86
N THR A 79 -17.17 -7.32 9.57
CA THR A 79 -16.44 -8.40 10.26
C THR A 79 -17.25 -9.02 11.41
N LEU A 80 -18.08 -8.21 12.09
CA LEU A 80 -18.93 -8.62 13.21
C LEU A 80 -20.36 -9.03 12.80
N ASN A 81 -20.66 -9.08 11.50
CA ASN A 81 -22.01 -9.32 10.95
C ASN A 81 -23.08 -8.33 11.48
N LEU A 82 -22.68 -7.07 11.68
CA LEU A 82 -23.54 -5.95 12.08
C LEU A 82 -23.92 -5.09 10.87
N SER A 83 -24.93 -4.23 11.02
CA SER A 83 -25.43 -3.38 9.92
C SER A 83 -24.42 -2.28 9.57
N SER A 84 -23.60 -2.55 8.55
CA SER A 84 -22.54 -1.62 8.13
C SER A 84 -23.09 -0.33 7.52
N ASP A 85 -24.33 -0.30 7.02
CA ASP A 85 -25.00 0.95 6.60
C ASP A 85 -25.37 1.84 7.80
N LEU A 86 -25.83 1.25 8.92
CA LEU A 86 -26.11 2.02 10.15
C LEU A 86 -24.81 2.55 10.78
N ALA A 87 -23.76 1.73 10.79
CA ALA A 87 -22.45 2.17 11.28
C ALA A 87 -21.85 3.27 10.39
N GLU A 88 -21.96 3.14 9.06
CA GLU A 88 -21.56 4.17 8.08
C GLU A 88 -22.27 5.50 8.33
N VAL A 89 -23.60 5.50 8.44
CA VAL A 89 -24.37 6.75 8.56
C VAL A 89 -24.15 7.46 9.90
N VAL A 90 -24.00 6.73 11.02
CA VAL A 90 -23.67 7.34 12.32
C VAL A 90 -22.24 7.91 12.29
N ALA A 91 -21.28 7.18 11.71
CA ALA A 91 -19.91 7.63 11.51
C ALA A 91 -19.80 8.88 10.62
N LEU A 92 -20.58 8.98 9.55
CA LEU A 92 -20.62 10.19 8.70
C LEU A 92 -21.27 11.40 9.39
N ALA A 93 -21.93 11.21 10.54
CA ALA A 93 -22.82 12.20 11.13
C ALA A 93 -22.46 12.66 12.55
N HIS A 94 -21.64 11.92 13.30
CA HIS A 94 -21.21 12.28 14.67
C HIS A 94 -20.70 13.73 14.73
N ASP A 95 -19.81 14.07 13.79
CA ASP A 95 -19.01 15.29 13.77
C ASP A 95 -19.73 16.54 13.22
N LEU A 96 -20.98 16.41 12.77
CA LEU A 96 -21.74 17.48 12.12
C LEU A 96 -21.87 18.73 13.00
N GLY A 97 -21.97 18.57 14.31
CA GLY A 97 -22.12 19.61 15.31
C GLY A 97 -20.83 20.29 15.78
N HIS A 98 -19.64 19.76 15.46
CA HIS A 98 -18.38 20.39 15.90
C HIS A 98 -18.20 21.83 15.43
N THR A 99 -17.40 22.58 16.18
CA THR A 99 -17.09 23.97 15.85
C THR A 99 -16.01 24.07 14.76
N PRO A 100 -15.77 25.26 14.17
CA PRO A 100 -14.66 25.46 13.23
C PRO A 100 -13.28 25.11 13.80
N PHE A 101 -13.11 25.14 15.12
CA PHE A 101 -11.87 24.80 15.83
C PHE A 101 -12.00 23.51 16.67
N GLY A 102 -12.81 22.55 16.19
CA GLY A 102 -13.02 21.26 16.84
C GLY A 102 -13.40 21.38 18.33
N HIS A 103 -12.73 20.58 19.16
CA HIS A 103 -12.89 20.58 20.62
C HIS A 103 -12.45 21.89 21.30
N ALA A 104 -11.42 22.57 20.80
CA ALA A 104 -10.95 23.83 21.38
C ALA A 104 -12.00 24.95 21.22
N GLY A 105 -12.66 25.02 20.06
CA GLY A 105 -13.78 25.92 19.84
C GLY A 105 -15.06 25.49 20.56
N GLU A 106 -15.27 24.19 20.81
CA GLU A 106 -16.37 23.71 21.65
C GLU A 106 -16.21 24.17 23.10
N VAL A 107 -15.02 24.02 23.70
CA VAL A 107 -14.74 24.52 25.05
C VAL A 107 -15.00 26.04 25.14
N ALA A 108 -14.51 26.81 24.16
CA ALA A 108 -14.73 28.25 24.10
C ALA A 108 -16.20 28.65 23.91
N LEU A 109 -16.96 27.93 23.07
CA LEU A 109 -18.41 28.16 22.94
C LEU A 109 -19.18 27.75 24.18
N ASN A 110 -18.80 26.65 24.85
CA ASN A 110 -19.46 26.17 26.05
C ASN A 110 -19.26 27.15 27.22
N GLU A 111 -18.07 27.72 27.37
CA GLU A 111 -17.82 28.81 28.33
C GLU A 111 -18.66 30.06 28.01
N CYS A 112 -18.63 30.53 26.75
CA CYS A 112 -19.44 31.67 26.31
C CYS A 112 -20.95 31.44 26.45
N MET A 113 -21.43 30.21 26.26
CA MET A 113 -22.84 29.83 26.35
C MET A 113 -23.25 29.33 27.74
N LYS A 114 -22.40 29.41 28.76
CA LYS A 114 -22.69 28.91 30.12
C LYS A 114 -23.96 29.50 30.75
N ASN A 115 -24.30 30.74 30.41
CA ASN A 115 -25.53 31.41 30.84
C ASN A 115 -26.79 31.01 30.02
N PHE A 116 -26.62 30.15 29.01
CA PHE A 116 -27.63 29.75 28.01
C PHE A 116 -27.71 28.21 27.84
N GLY A 117 -27.34 27.46 28.88
CA GLY A 117 -27.35 25.98 28.87
C GLY A 117 -26.04 25.31 28.40
N GLY A 118 -25.02 26.10 28.06
CA GLY A 118 -23.73 25.61 27.55
C GLY A 118 -23.77 25.25 26.05
N PHE A 119 -22.72 24.58 25.58
CA PHE A 119 -22.61 24.06 24.22
C PHE A 119 -22.08 22.62 24.24
N SER A 120 -22.59 21.78 23.33
CA SER A 120 -22.11 20.43 23.08
C SER A 120 -22.24 20.12 21.59
N HIS A 121 -21.19 19.57 20.98
CA HIS A 121 -21.19 19.22 19.56
C HIS A 121 -22.27 18.17 19.26
N ASN A 122 -22.41 17.10 20.05
CA ASN A 122 -23.43 16.06 19.82
C ASN A 122 -24.87 16.60 19.91
N ALA A 123 -25.15 17.50 20.86
CA ALA A 123 -26.43 18.21 20.90
C ALA A 123 -26.63 19.11 19.68
N HIS A 124 -25.55 19.68 19.12
CA HIS A 124 -25.60 20.46 17.89
C HIS A 124 -25.74 19.58 16.63
N SER A 125 -25.15 18.37 16.58
CA SER A 125 -25.34 17.37 15.53
C SER A 125 -26.82 16.98 15.45
N LEU A 126 -27.44 16.63 16.58
CA LEU A 126 -28.89 16.37 16.65
C LEU A 126 -29.69 17.58 16.16
N LYS A 127 -29.35 18.81 16.59
CA LYS A 127 -30.04 20.05 16.20
C LYS A 127 -29.93 20.36 14.70
N ILE A 128 -28.77 20.09 14.10
CA ILE A 128 -28.56 20.18 12.66
C ILE A 128 -29.51 19.24 11.92
N LEU A 129 -29.50 17.96 12.31
CA LEU A 129 -30.21 16.89 11.63
C LEU A 129 -31.74 16.94 11.80
N THR A 130 -32.23 17.53 12.89
CA THR A 130 -33.66 17.57 13.23
C THR A 130 -34.33 18.94 13.02
N LYS A 131 -33.57 20.03 12.89
CA LYS A 131 -34.15 21.39 12.95
C LYS A 131 -33.46 22.47 12.10
N LEU A 132 -32.14 22.41 11.87
CA LEU A 132 -31.41 23.47 11.15
C LEU A 132 -31.20 23.20 9.66
N GLU A 133 -31.09 21.94 9.22
CA GLU A 133 -31.15 21.64 7.78
C GLU A 133 -32.56 21.95 7.25
N LYS A 134 -32.65 22.83 6.25
CA LYS A 134 -33.90 23.22 5.59
C LYS A 134 -33.90 22.68 4.16
N ARG A 135 -34.18 21.39 4.01
CA ARG A 135 -34.07 20.66 2.73
C ARG A 135 -35.42 20.18 2.18
N TYR A 136 -36.41 20.00 3.04
CA TYR A 136 -37.74 19.50 2.68
C TYR A 136 -38.80 20.57 2.97
N ALA A 137 -39.86 20.62 2.15
CA ALA A 137 -40.90 21.64 2.29
C ALA A 137 -41.96 21.29 3.36
N ALA A 138 -42.09 20.02 3.70
CA ALA A 138 -43.11 19.52 4.64
C ALA A 138 -42.65 19.50 6.11
N TYR A 139 -41.33 19.56 6.36
CA TYR A 139 -40.76 19.47 7.70
C TYR A 139 -39.32 19.99 7.75
N ASP A 140 -38.89 20.34 8.96
CA ASP A 140 -37.51 20.72 9.26
C ASP A 140 -36.58 19.51 9.45
N GLY A 141 -35.28 19.71 9.23
CA GLY A 141 -34.26 18.68 9.35
C GLY A 141 -34.15 17.77 8.12
N LEU A 142 -33.54 16.60 8.33
CA LEU A 142 -33.38 15.55 7.32
C LEU A 142 -34.38 14.38 7.50
N ASN A 143 -35.12 14.34 8.61
CA ASN A 143 -36.06 13.27 8.99
C ASN A 143 -35.42 11.87 8.93
N LEU A 144 -34.30 11.69 9.64
CA LEU A 144 -33.61 10.40 9.74
C LEU A 144 -34.42 9.38 10.56
N THR A 145 -34.04 8.11 10.47
CA THR A 145 -34.56 7.03 11.32
C THR A 145 -34.19 7.23 12.79
N TRP A 146 -34.96 6.59 13.66
CA TRP A 146 -34.73 6.59 15.10
C TRP A 146 -33.32 6.09 15.45
N GLU A 147 -32.88 4.98 14.84
CA GLU A 147 -31.59 4.32 15.11
C GLU A 147 -30.39 5.23 14.83
N VAL A 148 -30.48 6.03 13.76
CA VAL A 148 -29.42 6.98 13.39
C VAL A 148 -29.37 8.16 14.36
N LEU A 149 -30.53 8.72 14.74
CA LEU A 149 -30.60 9.82 15.71
C LEU A 149 -30.22 9.38 17.13
N GLU A 150 -30.58 8.16 17.51
CA GLU A 150 -30.16 7.47 18.73
C GLU A 150 -28.63 7.35 18.76
N GLY A 151 -28.05 6.73 17.74
CA GLY A 151 -26.61 6.51 17.64
C GLY A 151 -25.80 7.82 17.67
N ILE A 152 -26.26 8.87 17.00
CA ILE A 152 -25.57 10.17 17.00
C ILE A 152 -25.59 10.84 18.38
N VAL A 153 -26.60 10.57 19.23
CA VAL A 153 -26.65 11.08 20.62
C VAL A 153 -25.88 10.17 21.60
N LYS A 154 -25.77 8.86 21.32
CA LYS A 154 -25.32 7.84 22.29
C LYS A 154 -24.20 6.89 21.83
N HIS A 155 -23.50 7.16 20.72
CA HIS A 155 -22.35 6.36 20.27
C HIS A 155 -21.27 6.25 21.36
N ASN A 156 -21.04 7.33 22.12
CA ASN A 156 -20.12 7.38 23.28
C ASN A 156 -20.78 6.98 24.63
N GLY A 157 -21.92 6.28 24.59
CA GLY A 157 -22.60 5.73 25.77
C GLY A 157 -23.86 6.50 26.25
N PRO A 158 -24.51 6.05 27.34
CA PRO A 158 -25.81 6.56 27.78
C PRO A 158 -25.75 7.96 28.41
N VAL A 159 -26.60 8.87 27.95
CA VAL A 159 -26.64 10.28 28.39
C VAL A 159 -27.54 10.44 29.62
N ARG A 160 -27.02 10.06 30.79
CA ARG A 160 -27.79 9.96 32.06
C ARG A 160 -27.78 11.23 32.93
N THR A 161 -26.81 12.12 32.75
CA THR A 161 -26.62 13.34 33.57
C THR A 161 -26.20 14.51 32.69
N ASN A 162 -26.51 15.74 33.12
CA ASN A 162 -26.20 16.98 32.38
C ASN A 162 -26.67 16.95 30.91
N ILE A 163 -27.86 16.36 30.68
CA ILE A 163 -28.45 16.19 29.35
C ILE A 163 -28.70 17.56 28.71
N PRO A 164 -28.12 17.90 27.54
CA PRO A 164 -28.27 19.22 26.95
C PRO A 164 -29.72 19.56 26.59
N ASP A 165 -30.12 20.82 26.78
CA ASP A 165 -31.51 21.28 26.64
C ASP A 165 -32.18 20.86 25.33
N TYR A 166 -31.44 20.87 24.21
CA TYR A 166 -32.00 20.48 22.91
C TYR A 166 -32.21 18.97 22.76
N VAL A 167 -31.38 18.15 23.42
CA VAL A 167 -31.61 16.69 23.49
C VAL A 167 -32.87 16.42 24.31
N LEU A 168 -33.09 17.15 25.40
CA LEU A 168 -34.35 17.11 26.16
C LEU A 168 -35.55 17.67 25.38
N GLU A 169 -35.38 18.69 24.53
CA GLU A 169 -36.42 19.22 23.64
C GLU A 169 -36.89 18.15 22.64
N TYR A 170 -35.94 17.44 22.03
CA TYR A 170 -36.22 16.41 21.02
C TYR A 170 -36.74 15.11 21.65
N ASN A 171 -36.19 14.67 22.78
CA ASN A 171 -36.60 13.41 23.43
C ASN A 171 -38.05 13.41 23.95
N ARG A 172 -38.66 14.60 24.11
CA ARG A 172 -40.10 14.75 24.41
C ARG A 172 -41.00 14.56 23.17
N GLN A 173 -40.43 14.62 21.97
CA GLN A 173 -41.11 14.48 20.68
C GLN A 173 -40.89 13.07 20.09
N ASN A 174 -39.69 12.52 20.28
CA ASN A 174 -39.28 11.20 19.84
C ASN A 174 -38.26 10.63 20.85
N ASP A 175 -38.68 9.67 21.68
CA ASP A 175 -37.86 9.18 22.80
C ASP A 175 -36.70 8.30 22.32
N LEU A 176 -35.46 8.76 22.50
CA LEU A 176 -34.23 8.09 22.08
C LEU A 176 -33.69 7.10 23.13
N ASP A 177 -34.39 6.87 24.25
CA ASP A 177 -33.95 5.97 25.34
C ASP A 177 -32.55 6.33 25.88
N LEU A 178 -32.41 7.58 26.34
CA LEU A 178 -31.13 8.17 26.77
C LEU A 178 -30.44 7.40 27.93
N SER A 179 -31.22 6.61 28.68
CA SER A 179 -30.78 5.78 29.80
C SER A 179 -29.96 4.55 29.40
N ASN A 180 -30.20 3.99 28.21
CA ASN A 180 -29.61 2.75 27.73
C ASN A 180 -28.48 3.00 26.71
N TYR A 181 -27.69 1.97 26.44
CA TYR A 181 -26.64 2.02 25.42
C TYR A 181 -27.23 2.06 24.01
N SER A 182 -26.45 2.57 23.06
CA SER A 182 -26.79 2.61 21.64
C SER A 182 -26.64 1.27 20.94
N SER A 183 -27.15 1.19 19.71
CA SER A 183 -26.91 0.06 18.79
C SER A 183 -25.42 -0.32 18.72
N ALA A 184 -25.14 -1.61 18.46
CA ALA A 184 -23.76 -2.09 18.37
C ALA A 184 -22.98 -1.37 17.24
N GLU A 185 -23.69 -1.04 16.17
CA GLU A 185 -23.28 -0.23 15.03
C GLU A 185 -22.89 1.20 15.42
N ALA A 186 -23.70 1.90 16.22
CA ALA A 186 -23.36 3.24 16.71
C ALA A 186 -22.14 3.20 17.65
N GLN A 187 -22.03 2.18 18.49
CA GLN A 187 -20.83 1.97 19.30
C GLN A 187 -19.59 1.56 18.46
N ILE A 188 -19.75 1.19 17.19
CA ILE A 188 -18.64 0.93 16.26
C ILE A 188 -18.22 2.22 15.54
N ALA A 189 -19.14 3.14 15.26
CA ALA A 189 -18.79 4.50 14.82
C ALA A 189 -17.87 5.19 15.85
N SER A 190 -18.16 5.06 17.16
CA SER A 190 -17.29 5.53 18.25
C SER A 190 -15.89 4.88 18.24
N LEU A 191 -15.80 3.55 18.11
CA LEU A 191 -14.48 2.87 17.98
C LEU A 191 -13.70 3.29 16.75
N ALA A 192 -14.40 3.55 15.64
CA ALA A 192 -13.76 3.96 14.41
C ALA A 192 -13.18 5.39 14.52
N ASP A 193 -13.84 6.27 15.28
CA ASP A 193 -13.35 7.61 15.63
C ASP A 193 -12.05 7.51 16.44
N ASP A 194 -12.04 6.72 17.53
CA ASP A 194 -10.84 6.43 18.33
C ASP A 194 -9.67 5.86 17.48
N ILE A 195 -9.96 4.94 16.56
CA ILE A 195 -8.96 4.30 15.70
C ILE A 195 -8.36 5.31 14.71
N SER A 196 -9.20 6.06 13.99
CA SER A 196 -8.75 7.09 13.05
C SER A 196 -8.01 8.24 13.74
N TYR A 197 -8.40 8.60 14.96
CA TYR A 197 -7.70 9.58 15.79
C TYR A 197 -6.26 9.16 16.10
N ILE A 198 -6.06 7.92 16.57
CA ILE A 198 -4.73 7.40 16.96
C ILE A 198 -3.77 7.35 15.75
N SER A 199 -4.25 7.02 14.56
CA SER A 199 -3.41 6.94 13.36
C SER A 199 -3.08 8.29 12.74
N HIS A 200 -4.09 9.15 12.61
CA HIS A 200 -4.01 10.26 11.66
C HIS A 200 -3.69 11.60 12.31
N ASP A 201 -4.11 11.83 13.55
CA ASP A 201 -3.61 12.96 14.32
C ASP A 201 -2.10 12.79 14.60
N LEU A 202 -1.61 11.53 14.69
CA LEU A 202 -0.20 11.17 14.76
C LEU A 202 0.54 11.49 13.44
N GLU A 203 0.00 11.04 12.31
CA GLU A 203 0.53 11.30 10.95
C GLU A 203 0.68 12.81 10.68
N ASP A 204 -0.41 13.56 10.87
CA ASP A 204 -0.46 15.01 10.71
C ASP A 204 0.53 15.72 11.68
N SER A 205 0.65 15.25 12.93
CA SER A 205 1.57 15.84 13.93
C SER A 205 3.06 15.65 13.59
N ILE A 206 3.43 14.54 12.96
CA ILE A 206 4.81 14.34 12.47
C ILE A 206 5.04 15.14 11.18
N GLY A 207 4.03 15.21 10.30
CA GLY A 207 4.06 16.06 9.09
C GLY A 207 4.27 17.54 9.41
N ALA A 208 3.56 18.04 10.42
CA ALA A 208 3.71 19.39 10.97
C ALA A 208 4.96 19.60 11.84
N LYS A 209 5.71 18.52 12.15
CA LYS A 209 6.93 18.53 12.97
C LYS A 209 6.70 19.04 14.39
N ILE A 210 5.49 18.83 14.94
CA ILE A 210 5.21 19.01 16.38
C ILE A 210 5.92 17.90 17.18
N ILE A 211 5.96 16.70 16.62
CA ILE A 211 6.72 15.55 17.08
C ILE A 211 7.66 15.08 15.95
N ASP A 212 8.72 14.37 16.31
CA ASP A 212 9.62 13.72 15.34
C ASP A 212 9.93 12.28 15.76
N PHE A 213 10.72 11.57 14.94
CA PHE A 213 11.08 10.18 15.24
C PHE A 213 11.89 10.00 16.53
N ASN A 214 12.55 11.03 17.07
CA ASN A 214 13.25 10.92 18.35
C ASN A 214 12.22 10.87 19.50
N HIS A 215 11.19 11.71 19.45
CA HIS A 215 10.07 11.69 20.41
C HIS A 215 9.30 10.37 20.33
N LEU A 216 9.11 9.81 19.12
CA LEU A 216 8.49 8.49 18.95
C LEU A 216 9.38 7.35 19.46
N SER A 217 10.70 7.45 19.30
CA SER A 217 11.67 6.49 19.83
C SER A 217 11.74 6.47 21.37
N GLU A 218 11.21 7.46 22.08
CA GLU A 218 11.04 7.36 23.55
C GLU A 218 9.97 6.31 23.92
N ILE A 219 9.03 6.02 23.01
CA ILE A 219 8.03 4.96 23.16
C ILE A 219 8.63 3.64 22.65
N LYS A 220 9.21 2.85 23.56
CA LYS A 220 9.95 1.60 23.28
C LYS A 220 9.32 0.67 22.22
N PHE A 221 7.99 0.56 22.19
CA PHE A 221 7.24 -0.21 21.18
C PHE A 221 7.41 0.37 19.76
N ILE A 222 7.25 1.69 19.61
CA ILE A 222 7.40 2.38 18.32
C ILE A 222 8.87 2.40 17.89
N ASP A 223 9.82 2.56 18.83
CA ASP A 223 11.26 2.49 18.54
C ASP A 223 11.69 1.16 17.91
N GLN A 224 11.12 0.04 18.38
CA GLN A 224 11.36 -1.29 17.80
C GLN A 224 10.89 -1.35 16.35
N TYR A 225 9.72 -0.81 16.02
CA TYR A 225 9.24 -0.76 14.63
C TYR A 225 10.02 0.24 13.77
N ILE A 226 10.33 1.43 14.27
CA ILE A 226 11.21 2.41 13.60
C ILE A 226 12.56 1.76 13.25
N SER A 227 13.13 0.98 14.17
CA SER A 227 14.40 0.27 13.99
C SER A 227 14.30 -0.86 12.97
N THR A 228 13.24 -1.67 13.01
CA THR A 228 12.98 -2.73 12.02
C THR A 228 12.78 -2.14 10.61
N ILE A 229 11.96 -1.10 10.46
CA ILE A 229 11.71 -0.45 9.16
C ILE A 229 13.02 0.15 8.60
N LYS A 230 13.82 0.83 9.43
CA LYS A 230 15.14 1.36 9.02
C LYS A 230 16.15 0.27 8.65
N SER A 231 16.14 -0.88 9.32
CA SER A 231 17.06 -1.99 9.00
C SER A 231 16.68 -2.71 7.71
N GLN A 232 15.37 -2.82 7.42
CA GLN A 232 14.82 -3.39 6.20
C GLN A 232 14.98 -2.45 4.99
N PHE A 233 14.86 -1.13 5.18
CA PHE A 233 14.88 -0.13 4.11
C PHE A 233 15.97 0.93 4.35
N ARG A 234 17.20 0.62 3.94
CA ARG A 234 18.41 1.45 4.20
C ARG A 234 18.36 2.89 3.67
N GLU A 235 17.47 3.21 2.73
CA GLU A 235 17.30 4.56 2.13
C GLU A 235 15.84 5.03 2.20
N ILE A 236 15.11 4.69 3.26
CA ILE A 236 13.73 5.17 3.44
C ILE A 236 13.69 6.69 3.72
N THR A 237 12.91 7.43 2.93
CA THR A 237 12.70 8.87 3.15
C THR A 237 11.89 9.10 4.43
N SER A 238 12.10 10.24 5.10
CA SER A 238 11.36 10.58 6.33
C SER A 238 9.85 10.51 6.13
N SER A 239 9.33 10.93 4.97
CA SER A 239 7.91 10.81 4.62
C SER A 239 7.43 9.36 4.55
N ARG A 240 8.16 8.47 3.86
CA ARG A 240 7.81 7.03 3.78
C ARG A 240 7.93 6.35 5.14
N LEU A 241 8.88 6.78 5.98
CA LEU A 241 9.01 6.29 7.35
C LEU A 241 7.82 6.72 8.24
N ILE A 242 7.21 7.90 8.01
CA ILE A 242 5.95 8.28 8.70
C ILE A 242 4.86 7.29 8.31
N TYR A 243 4.63 7.09 7.00
CA TYR A 243 3.59 6.18 6.51
C TYR A 243 3.76 4.75 7.01
N GLU A 244 4.96 4.15 6.96
CA GLU A 244 5.17 2.79 7.44
C GLU A 244 5.06 2.67 8.97
N VAL A 245 5.45 3.69 9.75
CA VAL A 245 5.27 3.69 11.21
C VAL A 245 3.79 3.83 11.59
N VAL A 246 3.07 4.77 10.99
CA VAL A 246 1.62 4.98 11.20
C VAL A 246 0.85 3.71 10.81
N ARG A 247 1.12 3.16 9.63
CA ARG A 247 0.53 1.89 9.15
C ARG A 247 0.80 0.72 10.10
N THR A 248 2.03 0.58 10.59
CA THR A 248 2.42 -0.51 11.51
C THR A 248 1.78 -0.34 12.90
N ALA A 249 1.36 0.87 13.28
CA ALA A 249 0.58 1.10 14.50
C ALA A 249 -0.92 0.72 14.37
N ILE A 250 -1.44 0.50 13.16
CA ILE A 250 -2.84 0.16 12.88
C ILE A 250 -3.02 -1.32 12.51
N GLU A 251 -2.06 -1.90 11.78
CA GLU A 251 -2.14 -3.31 11.37
C GLU A 251 -2.10 -4.29 12.56
N ILE A 252 -2.61 -5.51 12.34
CA ILE A 252 -2.53 -6.64 13.28
C ILE A 252 -1.07 -6.81 13.75
N PRO A 253 -0.79 -6.95 15.07
CA PRO A 253 0.58 -7.09 15.57
C PRO A 253 1.33 -8.22 14.88
N LYS A 254 2.52 -7.92 14.35
CA LYS A 254 3.39 -8.88 13.66
C LYS A 254 4.71 -9.10 14.40
N ASP A 255 5.13 -10.36 14.35
CA ASP A 255 6.49 -10.91 14.51
C ASP A 255 7.28 -10.59 15.80
N ASN A 256 6.71 -9.84 16.76
CA ASN A 256 7.17 -9.78 18.15
C ASN A 256 5.97 -9.77 19.12
N LEU A 257 5.33 -10.93 19.24
CA LEU A 257 4.34 -11.20 20.28
C LEU A 257 5.08 -11.61 21.57
N ASN A 258 4.74 -11.04 22.73
CA ASN A 258 5.14 -11.63 24.02
C ASN A 258 4.21 -12.82 24.35
N GLY A 259 4.18 -13.84 23.49
CA GLY A 259 3.23 -14.94 23.49
C GLY A 259 3.02 -15.50 22.08
N ASP A 260 2.03 -16.37 21.91
CA ASP A 260 1.70 -16.97 20.61
C ASP A 260 0.55 -16.25 19.90
N LEU A 261 -0.29 -15.53 20.65
CA LEU A 261 -1.39 -14.71 20.16
C LEU A 261 -1.43 -13.40 20.96
N ALA A 262 -1.97 -12.32 20.39
CA ALA A 262 -2.28 -11.09 21.11
C ALA A 262 -3.67 -10.55 20.78
N SER A 263 -4.26 -9.81 21.72
CA SER A 263 -5.52 -9.10 21.53
C SER A 263 -5.50 -7.73 22.20
N ASN A 264 -5.99 -6.71 21.51
CA ASN A 264 -6.24 -5.36 22.03
C ASN A 264 -7.65 -5.20 22.64
N ILE A 265 -8.41 -6.29 22.82
CA ILE A 265 -9.84 -6.24 23.18
C ILE A 265 -10.12 -5.48 24.49
N ALA A 266 -9.21 -5.48 25.46
CA ALA A 266 -9.37 -4.72 26.69
C ALA A 266 -9.17 -3.20 26.51
N MET A 267 -8.40 -2.76 25.51
CA MET A 267 -8.32 -1.36 25.10
C MET A 267 -9.62 -0.91 24.44
N ILE A 268 -10.13 -1.73 23.50
CA ILE A 268 -11.42 -1.53 22.82
C ILE A 268 -12.58 -1.43 23.83
N ILE A 269 -12.56 -2.25 24.88
CA ILE A 269 -13.61 -2.22 25.92
C ILE A 269 -13.45 -1.06 26.89
N ALA A 270 -12.22 -0.65 27.25
CA ALA A 270 -12.00 0.47 28.15
C ALA A 270 -12.36 1.83 27.52
N ALA A 271 -12.08 2.00 26.23
CA ALA A 271 -12.54 3.17 25.48
C ALA A 271 -14.08 3.28 25.54
N LYS A 272 -14.78 2.16 25.30
CA LYS A 272 -16.27 2.10 25.33
C LYS A 272 -16.92 2.27 26.70
N GLN A 273 -16.33 1.74 27.76
CA GLN A 273 -17.00 1.63 29.08
C GLN A 273 -16.42 2.57 30.14
N GLY A 274 -15.27 3.19 29.85
CA GLY A 274 -14.47 3.89 30.84
C GLY A 274 -13.73 2.94 31.78
N GLY A 275 -12.77 3.50 32.52
CA GLY A 275 -11.86 2.74 33.38
C GLY A 275 -10.54 2.40 32.70
N ASN A 276 -9.68 1.68 33.41
CA ASN A 276 -8.30 1.45 32.99
C ASN A 276 -8.19 0.20 32.09
N PRO A 277 -7.73 0.31 30.83
CA PRO A 277 -7.58 -0.86 29.94
C PRO A 277 -6.65 -1.93 30.50
N ARG A 278 -5.67 -1.56 31.33
CA ARG A 278 -4.80 -2.51 32.02
C ARG A 278 -5.55 -3.34 33.07
N GLU A 279 -6.54 -2.76 33.75
CA GLU A 279 -7.40 -3.47 34.71
C GLU A 279 -8.43 -4.37 34.02
N ILE A 280 -8.97 -3.94 32.87
CA ILE A 280 -9.85 -4.77 32.05
C ILE A 280 -9.08 -5.97 31.48
N ALA A 281 -7.85 -5.74 30.99
CA ALA A 281 -6.95 -6.81 30.55
C ALA A 281 -6.59 -7.79 31.68
N LEU A 282 -6.43 -7.30 32.92
CA LEU A 282 -6.20 -8.16 34.10
C LEU A 282 -7.43 -9.02 34.44
N LYS A 283 -8.66 -8.50 34.29
CA LYS A 283 -9.90 -9.30 34.45
C LYS A 283 -10.04 -10.37 33.36
N PHE A 284 -9.72 -10.05 32.11
CA PHE A 284 -9.66 -11.06 31.06
C PHE A 284 -8.58 -12.11 31.34
N LYS A 285 -7.40 -11.70 31.83
CA LYS A 285 -6.38 -12.64 32.29
C LYS A 285 -6.91 -13.58 33.38
N GLU A 286 -7.56 -13.06 34.41
CA GLU A 286 -8.13 -13.84 35.51
C GLU A 286 -9.11 -14.91 34.99
N ILE A 287 -10.05 -14.54 34.12
CA ILE A 287 -11.04 -15.45 33.53
C ILE A 287 -10.36 -16.46 32.60
N LEU A 288 -9.55 -16.00 31.64
CA LEU A 288 -9.03 -16.82 30.55
C LEU A 288 -7.86 -17.70 30.97
N SER A 289 -7.12 -17.38 32.04
CA SER A 289 -6.07 -18.27 32.60
C SER A 289 -6.64 -19.59 33.17
N SER A 290 -7.96 -19.74 33.28
CA SER A 290 -8.61 -21.02 33.61
C SER A 290 -8.74 -21.99 32.42
N LEU A 291 -8.50 -21.54 31.18
CA LEU A 291 -8.70 -22.35 29.98
C LEU A 291 -7.58 -23.40 29.83
N PRO A 292 -7.91 -24.67 29.55
CA PRO A 292 -6.97 -25.78 29.70
C PRO A 292 -5.79 -25.76 28.73
N TYR A 293 -5.91 -25.08 27.59
CA TYR A 293 -4.89 -24.95 26.54
C TYR A 293 -4.01 -23.70 26.67
N ILE A 294 -4.26 -22.82 27.64
CA ILE A 294 -3.46 -21.61 27.87
C ILE A 294 -2.36 -21.89 28.90
N ALA A 295 -1.11 -21.57 28.56
CA ALA A 295 0.05 -21.70 29.44
C ALA A 295 0.26 -20.43 30.28
N SER A 296 0.12 -19.26 29.65
CA SER A 296 0.32 -17.97 30.30
C SER A 296 -0.50 -16.88 29.62
N ILE A 297 -0.79 -15.82 30.36
CA ILE A 297 -1.32 -14.57 29.81
C ILE A 297 -0.49 -13.41 30.34
N GLU A 298 0.08 -12.58 29.47
CA GLU A 298 0.72 -11.32 29.84
C GLU A 298 -0.21 -10.14 29.54
N VAL A 299 -0.16 -9.11 30.38
CA VAL A 299 -0.86 -7.84 30.14
C VAL A 299 0.19 -6.78 29.81
N ALA A 300 0.38 -6.51 28.52
CA ALA A 300 1.43 -5.64 28.01
C ALA A 300 0.95 -4.20 27.78
N GLY A 301 1.83 -3.23 28.04
CA GLY A 301 1.60 -1.81 27.79
C GLY A 301 0.27 -1.29 28.35
N PRO A 302 -0.56 -0.58 27.53
CA PRO A 302 -1.81 0.02 27.98
C PRO A 302 -2.92 -1.01 28.29
N GLY A 303 -2.85 -2.23 27.74
CA GLY A 303 -3.92 -3.22 27.89
C GLY A 303 -3.97 -4.30 26.81
N PHE A 304 -2.85 -4.58 26.14
CA PHE A 304 -2.76 -5.75 25.26
C PHE A 304 -2.75 -7.03 26.10
N ILE A 305 -3.53 -8.02 25.69
CA ILE A 305 -3.58 -9.35 26.28
C ILE A 305 -2.80 -10.28 25.36
N ASN A 306 -1.63 -10.73 25.79
CA ASN A 306 -0.82 -11.69 25.05
C ASN A 306 -1.04 -13.08 25.67
N PHE A 307 -1.25 -14.10 24.84
CA PHE A 307 -1.54 -15.47 25.27
C PHE A 307 -0.39 -16.38 24.82
N THR A 308 0.26 -17.05 25.76
CA THR A 308 1.08 -18.23 25.45
C THR A 308 0.17 -19.45 25.55
N LEU A 309 0.08 -20.24 24.49
CA LEU A 309 -0.62 -21.54 24.55
C LEU A 309 0.35 -22.60 25.09
N LYS A 310 -0.20 -23.70 25.58
CA LYS A 310 0.62 -24.83 26.03
C LYS A 310 1.22 -25.57 24.84
N ALA A 311 2.37 -26.21 25.06
CA ALA A 311 3.06 -26.99 24.04
C ALA A 311 2.18 -28.14 23.51
N ASP A 312 1.40 -28.79 24.38
CA ASP A 312 0.47 -29.88 24.02
C ASP A 312 -0.60 -29.46 22.98
N TYR A 313 -1.10 -28.23 23.07
CA TYR A 313 -1.98 -27.64 22.05
C TYR A 313 -1.26 -27.56 20.70
N TRP A 314 -0.01 -27.10 20.65
CA TRP A 314 0.78 -27.08 19.42
C TRP A 314 1.09 -28.49 18.90
N HIS A 315 1.43 -29.43 19.78
CA HIS A 315 1.69 -30.84 19.42
C HIS A 315 0.50 -31.51 18.73
N SER A 316 -0.74 -31.14 19.09
CA SER A 316 -1.94 -31.65 18.42
C SER A 316 -1.95 -31.38 16.90
N ALA A 317 -1.36 -30.26 16.44
CA ALA A 317 -1.27 -29.95 15.02
C ALA A 317 -0.37 -30.93 14.24
N ILE A 318 0.68 -31.51 14.86
CA ILE A 318 1.43 -32.62 14.24
C ILE A 318 0.49 -33.82 14.07
N GLN A 319 -0.23 -34.20 15.14
CA GLN A 319 -1.12 -35.37 15.11
C GLN A 319 -2.20 -35.22 14.04
N ASP A 320 -2.81 -34.04 13.93
CA ASP A 320 -3.85 -33.72 12.94
C ASP A 320 -3.32 -33.80 11.50
N ILE A 321 -2.12 -33.24 11.26
CA ILE A 321 -1.43 -33.36 9.98
C ILE A 321 -1.14 -34.83 9.66
N LEU A 322 -0.57 -35.59 10.61
CA LEU A 322 -0.15 -36.98 10.38
C LEU A 322 -1.33 -37.91 10.10
N LEU A 323 -2.45 -37.75 10.81
CA LEU A 323 -3.66 -38.57 10.68
C LEU A 323 -4.58 -38.18 9.49
N ASP A 324 -4.24 -37.15 8.70
CA ASP A 324 -5.13 -36.60 7.66
C ASP A 324 -6.50 -36.18 8.21
N LYS A 325 -6.56 -35.59 9.41
CA LYS A 325 -7.84 -35.11 9.98
C LYS A 325 -8.50 -34.12 9.04
N GLU A 326 -9.75 -34.38 8.67
CA GLU A 326 -10.51 -33.51 7.77
C GLU A 326 -10.51 -32.06 8.27
N ASP A 327 -10.82 -31.82 9.54
CA ASP A 327 -10.98 -30.47 10.10
C ASP A 327 -9.72 -29.57 9.96
N PHE A 328 -8.52 -30.17 9.85
CA PHE A 328 -7.29 -29.43 9.61
C PHE A 328 -7.14 -29.00 8.14
N PHE A 329 -7.46 -29.88 7.19
CA PHE A 329 -7.23 -29.63 5.75
C PHE A 329 -8.47 -29.06 5.02
N LYS A 330 -9.68 -29.25 5.57
CA LYS A 330 -10.97 -28.97 4.94
C LYS A 330 -11.42 -27.51 5.12
N VAL A 331 -10.62 -26.59 4.62
CA VAL A 331 -11.00 -25.17 4.49
C VAL A 331 -12.15 -25.08 3.49
N ASN A 332 -13.35 -24.68 3.92
CA ASN A 332 -14.51 -24.51 3.03
C ASN A 332 -14.95 -23.03 2.98
N VAL A 333 -14.16 -22.19 2.30
CA VAL A 333 -14.57 -20.80 2.00
C VAL A 333 -15.43 -20.72 0.75
N GLY A 334 -15.27 -21.67 -0.18
CA GLY A 334 -15.99 -21.72 -1.45
C GLY A 334 -17.47 -22.06 -1.32
N ASN A 335 -17.86 -22.88 -0.33
CA ASN A 335 -19.27 -23.21 -0.05
C ASN A 335 -20.06 -23.74 -1.26
N ASN A 336 -19.39 -24.43 -2.18
CA ASN A 336 -19.87 -24.92 -3.48
C ASN A 336 -20.23 -23.84 -4.52
N HIS A 337 -19.87 -22.57 -4.32
CA HIS A 337 -20.02 -21.54 -5.37
C HIS A 337 -19.27 -21.96 -6.65
N LYS A 338 -19.91 -21.72 -7.80
CA LYS A 338 -19.41 -22.05 -9.13
C LYS A 338 -18.56 -20.93 -9.69
N VAL A 339 -17.35 -21.26 -10.09
CA VAL A 339 -16.36 -20.33 -10.62
C VAL A 339 -16.05 -20.70 -12.06
N ASN A 340 -16.32 -19.80 -13.02
CA ASN A 340 -15.67 -19.86 -14.32
C ASN A 340 -14.31 -19.16 -14.19
N LEU A 341 -13.23 -19.86 -14.53
CA LEU A 341 -11.86 -19.35 -14.43
C LEU A 341 -11.20 -19.44 -15.81
N GLU A 342 -11.17 -18.31 -16.51
CA GLU A 342 -10.57 -18.22 -17.84
C GLU A 342 -9.12 -17.76 -17.75
N TYR A 343 -8.22 -18.46 -18.45
CA TYR A 343 -6.81 -18.11 -18.50
C TYR A 343 -6.09 -18.67 -19.74
N VAL A 344 -4.99 -18.01 -20.10
CA VAL A 344 -4.20 -18.18 -21.34
C VAL A 344 -4.90 -17.58 -22.56
N SER A 345 -6.01 -18.15 -23.03
CA SER A 345 -6.85 -17.62 -24.13
C SER A 345 -6.09 -17.02 -25.32
N ALA A 346 -5.00 -17.67 -25.74
CA ALA A 346 -4.15 -17.18 -26.82
C ALA A 346 -4.71 -17.61 -28.19
N ASN A 347 -4.64 -16.73 -29.19
CA ASN A 347 -5.16 -17.01 -30.52
C ASN A 347 -4.55 -18.31 -31.10
N PRO A 348 -5.34 -19.17 -31.78
CA PRO A 348 -4.91 -20.45 -32.34
C PRO A 348 -4.11 -20.27 -33.64
N THR A 349 -3.05 -19.45 -33.59
CA THR A 349 -2.18 -19.11 -34.72
C THR A 349 -0.80 -19.78 -34.65
N GLY A 350 -0.53 -20.56 -33.59
CA GLY A 350 0.76 -21.23 -33.36
C GLY A 350 0.87 -21.80 -31.93
N PRO A 351 1.99 -22.49 -31.62
CA PRO A 351 2.27 -22.96 -30.26
C PRO A 351 2.47 -21.81 -29.26
N LEU A 352 2.30 -22.08 -27.98
CA LEU A 352 2.41 -21.07 -26.92
C LEU A 352 3.86 -20.62 -26.76
N HIS A 353 4.12 -19.32 -26.87
CA HIS A 353 5.40 -18.75 -26.46
C HIS A 353 5.52 -18.66 -24.93
N ILE A 354 6.74 -18.73 -24.39
CA ILE A 354 6.98 -18.83 -22.93
C ILE A 354 6.38 -17.66 -22.10
N GLY A 355 6.13 -16.50 -22.71
CA GLY A 355 5.40 -15.39 -22.07
C GLY A 355 3.97 -15.74 -21.60
N HIS A 356 3.33 -16.75 -22.20
CA HIS A 356 2.00 -17.24 -21.77
C HIS A 356 2.07 -18.09 -20.48
N ALA A 357 3.23 -18.67 -20.16
CA ALA A 357 3.36 -19.62 -19.05
C ALA A 357 3.02 -19.01 -17.70
N ARG A 358 3.22 -17.69 -17.50
CA ARG A 358 2.82 -17.03 -16.25
C ARG A 358 1.32 -17.08 -16.01
N CYS A 359 0.53 -16.68 -17.02
CA CYS A 359 -0.93 -16.73 -16.96
C CYS A 359 -1.42 -18.18 -16.82
N ALA A 360 -0.78 -19.11 -17.53
CA ALA A 360 -1.06 -20.53 -17.47
C ALA A 360 -0.89 -21.10 -16.05
N VAL A 361 0.28 -20.87 -15.44
CA VAL A 361 0.62 -21.37 -14.10
C VAL A 361 -0.20 -20.69 -13.02
N TYR A 362 -0.36 -19.36 -13.07
CA TYR A 362 -1.17 -18.61 -12.11
C TYR A 362 -2.63 -19.08 -12.14
N GLY A 363 -3.20 -19.31 -13.31
CA GLY A 363 -4.55 -19.83 -13.48
C GLY A 363 -4.75 -21.23 -12.91
N ASP A 364 -3.93 -22.22 -13.30
CA ASP A 364 -4.10 -23.57 -12.78
C ASP A 364 -3.76 -23.69 -11.28
N ALA A 365 -2.82 -22.90 -10.76
CA ALA A 365 -2.55 -22.84 -9.32
C ALA A 365 -3.68 -22.17 -8.53
N LEU A 366 -4.27 -21.08 -9.05
CA LEU A 366 -5.48 -20.47 -8.47
C LEU A 366 -6.65 -21.45 -8.51
N ALA A 367 -6.83 -22.17 -9.62
CA ALA A 367 -7.86 -23.18 -9.76
C ALA A 367 -7.73 -24.26 -8.67
N ARG A 368 -6.53 -24.80 -8.44
CA ARG A 368 -6.26 -25.80 -7.41
C ARG A 368 -6.48 -25.28 -5.99
N VAL A 369 -6.15 -24.00 -5.72
CA VAL A 369 -6.48 -23.33 -4.46
C VAL A 369 -7.99 -23.22 -4.25
N LEU A 370 -8.75 -22.89 -5.30
CA LEU A 370 -10.22 -22.80 -5.23
C LEU A 370 -10.89 -24.17 -5.11
N GLU A 371 -10.45 -25.16 -5.90
CA GLU A 371 -10.87 -26.57 -5.85
C GLU A 371 -10.65 -27.15 -4.43
N SER A 372 -9.45 -26.95 -3.85
CA SER A 372 -9.12 -27.40 -2.50
C SER A 372 -9.79 -26.60 -1.37
N THR A 373 -10.47 -25.48 -1.68
CA THR A 373 -11.22 -24.68 -0.69
C THR A 373 -12.74 -24.71 -0.86
N GLY A 374 -13.26 -25.68 -1.62
CA GLY A 374 -14.69 -25.95 -1.74
C GLY A 374 -15.44 -25.12 -2.79
N TYR A 375 -14.75 -24.57 -3.79
CA TYR A 375 -15.37 -23.99 -4.99
C TYR A 375 -15.55 -25.04 -6.10
N GLN A 376 -16.58 -24.88 -6.93
CA GLN A 376 -16.77 -25.69 -8.14
C GLN A 376 -16.17 -24.95 -9.34
N VAL A 377 -14.91 -25.27 -9.70
CA VAL A 377 -14.14 -24.53 -10.71
C VAL A 377 -14.26 -25.15 -12.10
N THR A 378 -14.56 -24.31 -13.10
CA THR A 378 -14.45 -24.61 -14.54
C THR A 378 -13.26 -23.85 -15.11
N LYS A 379 -12.19 -24.55 -15.50
CA LYS A 379 -11.00 -24.00 -16.16
C LYS A 379 -11.28 -23.86 -17.64
N GLU A 380 -11.31 -22.62 -18.14
CA GLU A 380 -11.78 -22.28 -19.49
C GLU A 380 -10.69 -21.61 -20.33
N TYR A 381 -10.66 -21.96 -21.61
CA TYR A 381 -9.77 -21.39 -22.62
C TYR A 381 -10.63 -20.80 -23.74
N TYR A 382 -10.51 -19.50 -24.00
CA TYR A 382 -11.19 -18.88 -25.14
C TYR A 382 -10.38 -19.06 -26.43
N VAL A 383 -11.05 -19.53 -27.48
CA VAL A 383 -10.46 -19.76 -28.80
C VAL A 383 -11.05 -18.76 -29.79
N ASN A 384 -10.27 -17.73 -30.13
CA ASN A 384 -10.57 -16.84 -31.25
C ASN A 384 -10.27 -17.57 -32.58
N ASP A 385 -11.25 -18.37 -33.04
CA ASP A 385 -11.22 -19.12 -34.32
C ASP A 385 -12.00 -18.39 -35.44
N ALA A 386 -12.19 -17.08 -35.30
CA ALA A 386 -12.90 -16.23 -36.23
C ALA A 386 -12.01 -15.10 -36.81
N GLY A 387 -12.49 -14.47 -37.89
CA GLY A 387 -11.88 -13.24 -38.43
C GLY A 387 -10.54 -13.40 -39.17
N SER A 388 -9.95 -12.25 -39.50
CA SER A 388 -8.91 -12.13 -40.54
C SER A 388 -7.55 -12.76 -40.21
N GLN A 389 -7.27 -13.02 -38.92
CA GLN A 389 -6.07 -13.77 -38.55
C GLN A 389 -6.17 -15.23 -39.02
N ILE A 390 -7.34 -15.84 -38.87
CA ILE A 390 -7.59 -17.22 -39.29
C ILE A 390 -7.66 -17.34 -40.82
N ASP A 391 -8.21 -16.33 -41.51
CA ASP A 391 -8.13 -16.23 -42.98
C ASP A 391 -6.68 -16.21 -43.47
N ASN A 392 -5.82 -15.40 -42.84
CA ASN A 392 -4.40 -15.29 -43.22
C ASN A 392 -3.57 -16.53 -42.85
N LEU A 393 -3.92 -17.19 -41.73
CA LEU A 393 -3.33 -18.46 -41.33
C LEU A 393 -3.67 -19.57 -42.33
N ALA A 394 -4.92 -19.66 -42.77
CA ALA A 394 -5.35 -20.61 -43.79
C ALA A 394 -4.72 -20.34 -45.17
N LYS A 395 -4.54 -19.07 -45.56
CA LYS A 395 -3.74 -18.68 -46.75
C LYS A 395 -2.29 -19.14 -46.63
N THR A 396 -1.69 -18.99 -45.45
CA THR A 396 -0.32 -19.46 -45.18
C THR A 396 -0.23 -20.99 -45.29
N VAL A 397 -1.18 -21.73 -44.73
CA VAL A 397 -1.21 -23.20 -44.83
C VAL A 397 -1.48 -23.67 -46.27
N MET A 398 -2.35 -23.00 -47.02
CA MET A 398 -2.54 -23.29 -48.46
C MET A 398 -1.27 -23.06 -49.29
N PHE A 399 -0.42 -22.11 -48.91
CA PHE A 399 0.89 -21.92 -49.51
C PHE A 399 1.85 -23.07 -49.16
N ARG A 400 1.92 -23.48 -47.89
CA ARG A 400 2.74 -24.63 -47.45
C ARG A 400 2.28 -25.97 -48.04
N TYR A 401 0.98 -26.15 -48.25
CA TYR A 401 0.41 -27.30 -48.97
C TYR A 401 0.82 -27.32 -50.45
N LYS A 402 0.85 -26.16 -51.13
CA LYS A 402 1.37 -26.07 -52.51
C LYS A 402 2.87 -26.37 -52.60
N GLU A 403 3.67 -25.81 -51.68
CA GLU A 403 5.11 -26.09 -51.53
C GLU A 403 5.38 -27.58 -51.26
N ALA A 404 4.55 -28.23 -50.43
CA ALA A 404 4.62 -29.66 -50.16
C ALA A 404 4.18 -30.54 -51.34
N LEU A 405 3.27 -30.06 -52.21
CA LEU A 405 2.84 -30.76 -53.43
C LEU A 405 3.88 -30.71 -54.55
N THR A 406 4.55 -29.58 -54.76
CA THR A 406 5.56 -29.43 -55.82
C THR A 406 6.92 -29.98 -55.39
N GLY A 407 7.23 -29.96 -54.09
CA GLY A 407 8.58 -30.19 -53.57
C GLY A 407 9.55 -29.02 -53.85
N GLU A 408 9.07 -27.94 -54.47
CA GLU A 408 9.85 -26.74 -54.75
C GLU A 408 9.69 -25.74 -53.60
N LYS A 409 10.80 -25.35 -52.96
CA LYS A 409 10.77 -24.37 -51.87
C LYS A 409 10.36 -22.98 -52.39
N MET A 410 9.24 -22.46 -51.91
CA MET A 410 8.65 -21.21 -52.39
C MET A 410 9.02 -20.02 -51.49
N LEU A 411 9.12 -18.82 -52.05
CA LEU A 411 9.36 -17.60 -51.27
C LEU A 411 8.05 -17.16 -50.58
N LEU A 412 7.99 -17.28 -49.26
CA LEU A 412 6.83 -16.91 -48.46
C LEU A 412 6.55 -15.39 -48.56
N PRO A 413 5.30 -14.95 -48.82
CA PRO A 413 4.93 -13.52 -48.78
C PRO A 413 5.15 -12.88 -47.42
N GLU A 414 5.48 -11.58 -47.37
CA GLU A 414 5.79 -10.87 -46.11
C GLU A 414 4.61 -10.80 -45.12
N ASP A 415 3.37 -10.80 -45.62
CA ASP A 415 2.15 -10.79 -44.81
C ASP A 415 1.78 -12.15 -44.19
N PHE A 416 2.42 -13.25 -44.60
CA PHE A 416 2.05 -14.61 -44.19
C PHE A 416 2.77 -15.03 -42.89
N TYR A 417 2.20 -16.00 -42.18
CA TYR A 417 2.77 -16.45 -40.89
C TYR A 417 4.12 -17.16 -41.10
N PRO A 418 5.24 -16.67 -40.53
CA PRO A 418 6.58 -17.18 -40.84
C PRO A 418 6.94 -18.50 -40.13
N GLY A 419 6.02 -19.09 -39.37
CA GLY A 419 6.28 -20.24 -38.51
C GLY A 419 6.55 -21.53 -39.28
N GLU A 420 7.68 -22.19 -38.99
CA GLU A 420 8.04 -23.47 -39.62
C GLU A 420 7.09 -24.62 -39.23
N TYR A 421 6.41 -24.54 -38.08
CA TYR A 421 5.37 -25.49 -37.67
C TYR A 421 4.19 -25.57 -38.66
N LEU A 422 3.97 -24.56 -39.52
CA LEU A 422 2.95 -24.60 -40.57
C LEU A 422 3.38 -25.43 -41.80
N ILE A 423 4.67 -25.75 -41.95
CA ILE A 423 5.18 -26.61 -43.03
C ILE A 423 4.61 -28.03 -42.87
N ASP A 424 4.59 -28.55 -41.65
CA ASP A 424 4.07 -29.89 -41.37
C ASP A 424 2.54 -29.95 -41.52
N VAL A 425 1.80 -28.88 -41.18
CA VAL A 425 0.37 -28.76 -41.52
C VAL A 425 0.14 -28.81 -43.03
N GLY A 426 1.04 -28.21 -43.82
CA GLY A 426 1.03 -28.34 -45.28
C GLY A 426 1.18 -29.79 -45.75
N LYS A 427 2.11 -30.55 -45.15
CA LYS A 427 2.32 -31.99 -45.44
C LYS A 427 1.12 -32.85 -45.03
N ASP A 428 0.56 -32.64 -43.84
CA ASP A 428 -0.63 -33.34 -43.34
C ASP A 428 -1.82 -33.20 -44.33
N LEU A 429 -1.97 -32.03 -44.96
CA LEU A 429 -2.99 -31.80 -45.99
C LEU A 429 -2.68 -32.54 -47.30
N VAL A 430 -1.40 -32.65 -47.72
CA VAL A 430 -1.01 -33.45 -48.89
C VAL A 430 -1.29 -34.94 -48.66
N GLU A 431 -0.93 -35.48 -47.50
CA GLU A 431 -1.20 -36.88 -47.15
C GLU A 431 -2.72 -37.17 -47.12
N LYS A 432 -3.51 -36.23 -46.60
CA LYS A 432 -4.95 -36.40 -46.40
C LYS A 432 -5.81 -36.15 -47.66
N PHE A 433 -5.40 -35.24 -48.54
CA PHE A 433 -6.20 -34.81 -49.70
C PHE A 433 -5.54 -35.03 -51.07
N GLY A 434 -4.25 -35.35 -51.13
CA GLY A 434 -3.51 -35.36 -52.39
C GLY A 434 -3.50 -33.96 -53.02
N ASN A 435 -3.95 -33.85 -54.26
CA ASN A 435 -4.11 -32.58 -54.99
C ASN A 435 -5.48 -31.91 -54.81
N LYS A 436 -6.48 -32.61 -54.25
CA LYS A 436 -7.92 -32.27 -54.38
C LYS A 436 -8.33 -30.87 -53.91
N LEU A 437 -7.64 -30.30 -52.92
CA LEU A 437 -7.94 -28.94 -52.45
C LEU A 437 -7.66 -27.86 -53.52
N LEU A 438 -6.91 -28.18 -54.58
CA LEU A 438 -6.69 -27.30 -55.74
C LEU A 438 -7.79 -27.44 -56.82
N GLU A 439 -8.62 -28.48 -56.74
CA GLU A 439 -9.71 -28.78 -57.68
C GLU A 439 -11.08 -28.30 -57.15
N MET A 440 -11.15 -27.97 -55.86
CA MET A 440 -12.35 -27.49 -55.17
C MET A 440 -12.60 -25.98 -55.38
N PRO A 441 -13.86 -25.51 -55.25
CA PRO A 441 -14.15 -24.08 -55.13
C PRO A 441 -13.38 -23.43 -53.98
N GLU A 442 -12.85 -22.23 -54.21
CA GLU A 442 -11.95 -21.55 -53.27
C GLU A 442 -12.56 -21.37 -51.86
N SER A 443 -13.86 -21.06 -51.77
CA SER A 443 -14.58 -20.93 -50.51
C SER A 443 -14.70 -22.24 -49.73
N GLU A 444 -14.99 -23.36 -50.41
CA GLU A 444 -15.10 -24.69 -49.80
C GLU A 444 -13.73 -25.18 -49.32
N CYS A 445 -12.70 -25.00 -50.16
CA CYS A 445 -11.31 -25.29 -49.81
C CYS A 445 -10.86 -24.52 -48.55
N TYR A 446 -11.12 -23.20 -48.47
CA TYR A 446 -10.66 -22.42 -47.33
C TYR A 446 -11.38 -22.77 -46.03
N GLU A 447 -12.68 -23.06 -46.01
CA GLU A 447 -13.33 -23.48 -44.75
C GLU A 447 -12.82 -24.84 -44.24
N ILE A 448 -12.52 -25.79 -45.15
CA ILE A 448 -11.86 -27.06 -44.80
C ILE A 448 -10.49 -26.80 -44.18
N VAL A 449 -9.67 -25.95 -44.81
CA VAL A 449 -8.29 -25.68 -44.37
C VAL A 449 -8.24 -24.85 -43.10
N LYS A 450 -9.11 -23.84 -42.93
CA LYS A 450 -9.26 -23.08 -41.68
C LYS A 450 -9.51 -24.02 -40.51
N LYS A 451 -10.53 -24.88 -40.63
CA LYS A 451 -10.91 -25.83 -39.57
C LYS A 451 -9.74 -26.72 -39.19
N LEU A 452 -9.15 -27.42 -40.16
CA LEU A 452 -8.03 -28.34 -39.90
C LEU A 452 -6.79 -27.62 -39.35
N THR A 453 -6.56 -26.37 -39.74
CA THR A 453 -5.47 -25.56 -39.20
C THR A 453 -5.73 -25.17 -37.75
N VAL A 454 -6.94 -24.69 -37.42
CA VAL A 454 -7.33 -24.34 -36.03
C VAL A 454 -7.29 -25.59 -35.15
N ASP A 455 -7.84 -26.73 -35.59
CA ASP A 455 -7.78 -28.01 -34.88
C ASP A 455 -6.32 -28.37 -34.54
N LYS A 456 -5.40 -28.26 -35.53
CA LYS A 456 -3.97 -28.56 -35.37
C LYS A 456 -3.22 -27.55 -34.48
N MET A 457 -3.56 -26.26 -34.53
CA MET A 457 -2.97 -25.26 -33.62
C MET A 457 -3.46 -25.46 -32.18
N LEU A 458 -4.72 -25.88 -31.99
CA LEU A 458 -5.24 -26.27 -30.69
C LEU A 458 -4.58 -27.54 -30.14
N GLU A 459 -4.21 -28.52 -30.99
CA GLU A 459 -3.40 -29.67 -30.58
C GLU A 459 -2.04 -29.23 -30.03
N LEU A 460 -1.34 -28.31 -30.70
CA LEU A 460 -0.06 -27.75 -30.23
C LEU A 460 -0.22 -27.01 -28.90
N ILE A 461 -1.20 -26.11 -28.79
CA ILE A 461 -1.51 -25.36 -27.56
C ILE A 461 -1.83 -26.32 -26.39
N LYS A 462 -2.61 -27.37 -26.64
CA LYS A 462 -2.93 -28.40 -25.64
C LYS A 462 -1.69 -29.23 -25.24
N ALA A 463 -0.74 -29.44 -26.13
CA ALA A 463 0.53 -30.08 -25.81
C ALA A 463 1.40 -29.19 -24.91
N ASP A 464 1.60 -27.91 -25.29
CA ASP A 464 2.35 -26.92 -24.48
C ASP A 464 1.79 -26.81 -23.03
N LEU A 465 0.46 -26.74 -22.89
CA LEU A 465 -0.21 -26.71 -21.58
C LEU A 465 0.02 -28.01 -20.79
N LYS A 466 -0.07 -29.16 -21.46
CA LYS A 466 0.10 -30.47 -20.84
C LYS A 466 1.53 -30.73 -20.37
N ASP A 467 2.53 -30.23 -21.07
CA ASP A 467 3.92 -30.25 -20.62
C ASP A 467 4.09 -29.46 -19.30
N LEU A 468 3.38 -28.33 -19.17
CA LEU A 468 3.26 -27.58 -17.91
C LEU A 468 2.33 -28.21 -16.87
N ASP A 469 1.79 -29.42 -17.05
CA ASP A 469 0.79 -30.03 -16.13
C ASP A 469 -0.55 -29.27 -16.04
N ILE A 470 -0.95 -28.58 -17.11
CA ILE A 470 -2.16 -27.76 -17.18
C ILE A 470 -3.17 -28.42 -18.12
N GLU A 471 -4.41 -28.56 -17.64
CA GLU A 471 -5.52 -29.17 -18.36
C GLU A 471 -6.77 -28.30 -18.12
N HIS A 472 -7.28 -27.64 -19.16
CA HIS A 472 -8.57 -26.94 -19.14
C HIS A 472 -9.71 -27.91 -19.43
N GLN A 473 -10.87 -27.77 -18.77
CA GLN A 473 -12.05 -28.61 -19.08
C GLN A 473 -12.86 -28.08 -20.28
N VAL A 474 -12.81 -26.77 -20.55
CA VAL A 474 -13.56 -26.12 -21.65
C VAL A 474 -12.61 -25.37 -22.57
N PHE A 475 -12.74 -25.63 -23.88
CA PHE A 475 -12.19 -24.79 -24.95
C PHE A 475 -13.38 -24.22 -25.73
N PHE A 476 -13.62 -22.91 -25.60
CA PHE A 476 -14.79 -22.22 -26.15
C PHE A 476 -14.46 -21.56 -27.49
N SER A 477 -15.30 -21.74 -28.51
CA SER A 477 -15.08 -21.24 -29.89
C SER A 477 -15.81 -19.92 -30.14
N GLU A 478 -15.10 -18.89 -30.59
CA GLU A 478 -15.69 -17.61 -31.05
C GLU A 478 -16.63 -17.84 -32.24
N LYS A 479 -16.24 -18.68 -33.20
CA LYS A 479 -17.07 -19.05 -34.36
C LYS A 479 -18.40 -19.67 -33.92
N SER A 480 -18.44 -20.42 -32.81
CA SER A 480 -19.69 -20.98 -32.29
C SER A 480 -20.72 -19.92 -31.83
N LEU A 481 -20.30 -18.69 -31.51
CA LEU A 481 -21.22 -17.58 -31.22
C LEU A 481 -21.91 -17.06 -32.49
N HIS A 482 -21.16 -17.02 -33.59
CA HIS A 482 -21.65 -16.60 -34.91
C HIS A 482 -22.55 -17.68 -35.54
N ASP A 483 -22.05 -18.91 -35.64
CA ASP A 483 -22.74 -20.01 -36.33
C ASP A 483 -24.09 -20.38 -35.66
N ASN A 484 -24.23 -20.13 -34.35
CA ASN A 484 -25.46 -20.41 -33.57
C ASN A 484 -26.30 -19.16 -33.25
N GLY A 485 -26.02 -17.98 -33.83
CA GLY A 485 -26.82 -16.76 -33.63
C GLY A 485 -26.82 -16.19 -32.21
N LYS A 486 -25.85 -16.56 -31.37
CA LYS A 486 -25.77 -16.13 -29.95
C LYS A 486 -25.55 -14.62 -29.80
N ILE A 487 -24.92 -14.01 -30.81
CA ILE A 487 -24.71 -12.56 -30.85
C ILE A 487 -26.04 -11.83 -31.09
N ASP A 488 -26.86 -12.33 -32.01
CA ASP A 488 -28.18 -11.79 -32.30
C ASP A 488 -29.12 -11.94 -31.09
N GLU A 489 -29.13 -13.11 -30.43
CA GLU A 489 -29.89 -13.34 -29.18
C GLU A 489 -29.55 -12.33 -28.06
N VAL A 490 -28.25 -12.05 -27.83
CA VAL A 490 -27.85 -11.12 -26.75
C VAL A 490 -28.10 -9.66 -27.15
N VAL A 491 -27.97 -9.30 -28.43
CA VAL A 491 -28.29 -7.96 -28.93
C VAL A 491 -29.79 -7.67 -28.83
N ASP A 492 -30.66 -8.63 -29.15
CA ASP A 492 -32.10 -8.50 -28.97
C ASP A 492 -32.48 -8.35 -27.49
N LEU A 493 -31.91 -9.18 -26.60
CA LEU A 493 -32.08 -9.05 -25.15
C LEU A 493 -31.70 -7.65 -24.63
N LEU A 494 -30.55 -7.12 -25.06
CA LEU A 494 -30.07 -5.79 -24.65
C LEU A 494 -30.87 -4.66 -25.31
N THR A 495 -31.46 -4.90 -26.48
CA THR A 495 -32.39 -3.97 -27.14
C THR A 495 -33.71 -3.89 -26.38
N VAL A 496 -34.25 -5.02 -25.92
CA VAL A 496 -35.43 -5.08 -25.04
C VAL A 496 -35.16 -4.42 -23.67
N LYS A 497 -33.95 -4.56 -23.11
CA LYS A 497 -33.50 -3.79 -21.93
C LYS A 497 -33.30 -2.28 -22.21
N GLY A 498 -33.43 -1.81 -23.45
CA GLY A 498 -33.21 -0.41 -23.83
C GLY A 498 -31.74 0.05 -23.77
N LEU A 499 -30.80 -0.90 -23.77
CA LEU A 499 -29.35 -0.66 -23.64
C LEU A 499 -28.63 -0.49 -24.98
N ILE A 500 -29.28 -0.87 -26.09
CA ILE A 500 -28.85 -0.58 -27.46
C ILE A 500 -29.52 0.69 -27.97
N TYR A 501 -28.80 1.51 -28.75
CA TYR A 501 -29.31 2.70 -29.44
C TYR A 501 -28.47 3.02 -30.70
N GLU A 502 -28.96 3.92 -31.56
CA GLU A 502 -28.15 4.47 -32.65
C GLU A 502 -27.46 5.77 -32.23
N GLY A 503 -26.16 5.87 -32.48
CA GLY A 503 -25.38 7.05 -32.09
C GLY A 503 -24.04 7.13 -32.81
N GLN A 504 -23.25 8.16 -32.48
CA GLN A 504 -21.93 8.41 -33.06
C GLN A 504 -20.87 8.35 -31.97
N LEU A 505 -19.75 7.68 -32.25
CA LEU A 505 -18.60 7.66 -31.35
C LEU A 505 -17.66 8.85 -31.60
N PRO A 506 -16.96 9.35 -30.56
CA PRO A 506 -15.88 10.32 -30.76
C PRO A 506 -14.76 9.72 -31.62
N PRO A 507 -13.93 10.57 -32.28
CA PRO A 507 -12.80 10.10 -33.07
C PRO A 507 -11.83 9.23 -32.25
N PRO A 508 -11.21 8.20 -32.86
CA PRO A 508 -10.29 7.32 -32.17
C PRO A 508 -9.09 8.09 -31.64
N LYS A 509 -8.71 7.84 -30.38
CA LYS A 509 -7.54 8.46 -29.75
C LYS A 509 -6.27 7.99 -30.44
N GLY A 510 -5.53 8.91 -31.05
CA GLY A 510 -4.27 8.65 -31.74
C GLY A 510 -4.22 9.30 -33.12
N LYS A 511 -3.64 8.58 -34.08
CA LYS A 511 -3.48 9.05 -35.45
C LYS A 511 -4.82 8.96 -36.19
N ILE A 512 -5.56 10.07 -36.23
CA ILE A 512 -6.82 10.17 -36.98
C ILE A 512 -6.50 9.96 -38.47
N ASP A 513 -7.18 9.02 -39.10
CA ASP A 513 -7.01 8.76 -40.52
C ASP A 513 -7.66 9.88 -41.36
N LYS A 514 -7.11 10.18 -42.54
CA LYS A 514 -7.53 11.37 -43.32
C LYS A 514 -8.98 11.31 -43.77
N ASP A 515 -9.51 10.10 -43.92
CA ASP A 515 -10.87 9.82 -44.37
C ASP A 515 -11.83 9.50 -43.20
N TRP A 516 -11.42 9.74 -41.95
CA TRP A 516 -12.29 9.51 -40.78
C TRP A 516 -13.48 10.48 -40.78
N SER A 517 -14.68 9.90 -40.64
CA SER A 517 -15.94 10.63 -40.55
C SER A 517 -16.81 10.05 -39.43
N ALA A 518 -17.59 10.92 -38.76
CA ALA A 518 -18.51 10.50 -37.71
C ALA A 518 -19.72 9.78 -38.33
N GLN A 519 -19.76 8.45 -38.22
CA GLN A 519 -20.84 7.62 -38.73
C GLN A 519 -21.77 7.15 -37.62
N THR A 520 -23.08 7.26 -37.86
CA THR A 520 -24.12 6.71 -36.99
C THR A 520 -24.11 5.19 -37.08
N GLN A 521 -24.07 4.53 -35.93
CA GLN A 521 -23.95 3.08 -35.81
C GLN A 521 -24.67 2.58 -34.54
N LYS A 522 -24.90 1.28 -34.41
CA LYS A 522 -25.51 0.71 -33.19
C LYS A 522 -24.49 0.66 -32.05
N LEU A 523 -24.84 1.32 -30.95
CA LEU A 523 -24.05 1.44 -29.73
C LEU A 523 -24.75 0.76 -28.56
N PHE A 524 -23.96 0.12 -27.70
CA PHE A 524 -24.34 -0.34 -26.38
C PHE A 524 -23.88 0.67 -25.31
N LYS A 525 -24.78 0.98 -24.36
CA LYS A 525 -24.63 1.96 -23.27
C LYS A 525 -23.67 1.49 -22.15
N ALA A 526 -22.43 1.16 -22.50
CA ALA A 526 -21.42 0.68 -21.55
C ALA A 526 -21.07 1.71 -20.45
N THR A 527 -21.24 3.01 -20.73
CA THR A 527 -21.04 4.07 -19.73
C THR A 527 -21.95 3.93 -18.52
N ASN A 528 -23.19 3.42 -18.67
CA ASN A 528 -24.11 3.18 -17.57
C ASN A 528 -23.57 2.19 -16.52
N PHE A 529 -22.62 1.33 -16.90
CA PHE A 529 -22.10 0.24 -16.05
C PHE A 529 -20.64 0.45 -15.61
N GLY A 530 -20.04 1.59 -15.98
CA GLY A 530 -18.72 2.03 -15.52
C GLY A 530 -17.61 2.04 -16.58
N ASP A 531 -17.90 1.72 -17.85
CA ASP A 531 -16.91 1.87 -18.93
C ASP A 531 -16.67 3.35 -19.28
N SER A 532 -15.46 3.62 -19.76
CA SER A 532 -14.94 4.89 -20.26
C SER A 532 -15.70 5.53 -21.43
N GLN A 533 -16.43 4.73 -22.21
CA GLN A 533 -17.21 5.15 -23.37
C GLN A 533 -18.19 4.05 -23.77
N ASP A 534 -19.23 4.42 -24.51
CA ASP A 534 -20.10 3.45 -25.17
C ASP A 534 -19.37 2.69 -26.28
N ARG A 535 -19.92 1.52 -26.63
CA ARG A 535 -19.25 0.53 -27.47
C ARG A 535 -20.08 0.18 -28.69
N SER A 536 -19.45 0.21 -29.86
CA SER A 536 -20.09 -0.23 -31.10
C SER A 536 -20.27 -1.74 -31.12
N ILE A 537 -21.49 -2.20 -31.35
CA ILE A 537 -21.81 -3.63 -31.50
C ILE A 537 -21.77 -4.07 -32.98
N GLN A 538 -22.00 -3.17 -33.93
CA GLN A 538 -22.13 -3.49 -35.36
C GLN A 538 -21.33 -2.51 -36.23
N LYS A 539 -20.56 -3.03 -37.18
CA LYS A 539 -19.75 -2.25 -38.13
C LYS A 539 -20.62 -1.68 -39.27
N ALA A 540 -20.06 -0.73 -40.02
CA ALA A 540 -20.72 -0.12 -41.18
C ALA A 540 -20.99 -1.10 -42.35
N ASP A 541 -20.29 -2.24 -42.41
CA ASP A 541 -20.56 -3.34 -43.37
C ASP A 541 -21.70 -4.29 -42.91
N GLY A 542 -22.32 -4.01 -41.76
CA GLY A 542 -23.37 -4.83 -41.15
C GLY A 542 -22.85 -6.00 -40.30
N SER A 543 -21.55 -6.30 -40.29
CA SER A 543 -20.99 -7.38 -39.48
C SER A 543 -20.84 -7.01 -38.00
N TRP A 544 -20.98 -7.99 -37.12
CA TRP A 544 -20.80 -7.82 -35.68
C TRP A 544 -19.35 -7.44 -35.30
N THR A 545 -19.18 -6.73 -34.18
CA THR A 545 -17.86 -6.39 -33.62
C THR A 545 -17.42 -7.43 -32.58
N TYR A 546 -16.12 -7.48 -32.27
CA TYR A 546 -15.61 -8.30 -31.16
C TYR A 546 -16.28 -7.97 -29.81
N PHE A 547 -16.77 -6.74 -29.62
CA PHE A 547 -17.52 -6.38 -28.41
C PHE A 547 -18.91 -7.04 -28.36
N ALA A 548 -19.54 -7.31 -29.51
CA ALA A 548 -20.78 -8.09 -29.56
C ALA A 548 -20.52 -9.59 -29.31
N ALA A 549 -19.36 -10.11 -29.70
CA ALA A 549 -18.88 -11.43 -29.28
C ALA A 549 -18.57 -11.48 -27.76
N ASP A 550 -17.87 -10.48 -27.21
CA ASP A 550 -17.61 -10.34 -25.76
C ASP A 550 -18.93 -10.44 -24.96
N LEU A 551 -19.99 -9.73 -25.39
CA LEU A 551 -21.33 -9.78 -24.79
C LEU A 551 -21.94 -11.18 -24.83
N ALA A 552 -21.92 -11.85 -25.99
CA ALA A 552 -22.54 -13.16 -26.18
C ALA A 552 -21.81 -14.26 -25.40
N TYR A 553 -20.48 -14.22 -25.40
CA TYR A 553 -19.62 -15.12 -24.65
C TYR A 553 -19.83 -15.01 -23.13
N THR A 554 -19.89 -13.78 -22.59
CA THR A 554 -20.16 -13.60 -21.16
C THR A 554 -21.59 -14.04 -20.80
N LYS A 555 -22.57 -13.88 -21.69
CA LYS A 555 -23.94 -14.39 -21.49
C LYS A 555 -23.98 -15.93 -21.44
N ASP A 556 -23.24 -16.61 -22.31
CA ASP A 556 -23.11 -18.08 -22.28
C ASP A 556 -22.50 -18.58 -20.95
N LYS A 557 -21.43 -17.95 -20.45
CA LYS A 557 -20.84 -18.30 -19.13
C LYS A 557 -21.84 -18.14 -17.98
N ILE A 558 -22.64 -17.08 -18.04
CA ILE A 558 -23.71 -16.76 -17.09
C ILE A 558 -24.81 -17.84 -17.14
N ASP A 559 -25.22 -18.26 -18.33
CA ASP A 559 -26.28 -19.26 -18.55
C ASP A 559 -25.83 -20.68 -18.20
N ARG A 560 -24.53 -20.99 -18.32
CA ARG A 560 -23.90 -22.19 -17.74
C ARG A 560 -23.88 -22.18 -16.21
N GLY A 561 -24.34 -21.11 -15.57
CA GLY A 561 -24.67 -21.06 -14.14
C GLY A 561 -23.47 -20.83 -13.23
N ALA A 562 -22.51 -19.99 -13.63
CA ALA A 562 -21.46 -19.50 -12.74
C ALA A 562 -21.99 -18.43 -11.77
N ASP A 563 -21.48 -18.45 -10.53
CA ASP A 563 -21.72 -17.42 -9.50
C ASP A 563 -20.62 -16.36 -9.51
N LEU A 564 -19.42 -16.75 -9.96
CA LEU A 564 -18.23 -15.91 -10.08
C LEU A 564 -17.53 -16.17 -11.42
N LEU A 565 -17.17 -15.10 -12.13
CA LEU A 565 -16.33 -15.12 -13.33
C LEU A 565 -14.95 -14.54 -12.98
N ILE A 566 -13.89 -15.33 -13.11
CA ILE A 566 -12.51 -14.86 -12.97
C ILE A 566 -11.84 -14.90 -14.34
N TYR A 567 -11.31 -13.76 -14.79
CA TYR A 567 -10.57 -13.63 -16.04
C TYR A 567 -9.09 -13.34 -15.73
N ILE A 568 -8.16 -14.08 -16.32
CA ILE A 568 -6.71 -13.88 -16.15
C ILE A 568 -6.11 -13.39 -17.47
N LEU A 569 -5.77 -12.10 -17.50
CA LEU A 569 -5.34 -11.39 -18.72
C LEU A 569 -3.88 -10.91 -18.62
N GLY A 570 -3.25 -10.67 -19.76
CA GLY A 570 -1.96 -9.96 -19.83
C GLY A 570 -2.08 -8.48 -19.46
N ALA A 571 -0.98 -7.86 -19.04
CA ALA A 571 -0.93 -6.43 -18.69
C ALA A 571 -1.26 -5.47 -19.87
N ASP A 572 -1.04 -5.92 -21.11
CA ASP A 572 -1.48 -5.29 -22.35
C ASP A 572 -3.03 -5.22 -22.48
N HIS A 573 -3.75 -6.09 -21.78
CA HIS A 573 -5.21 -6.10 -21.70
C HIS A 573 -5.77 -5.43 -20.44
N SER A 574 -4.95 -4.74 -19.63
CA SER A 574 -5.40 -3.99 -18.44
C SER A 574 -6.52 -2.98 -18.73
N GLY A 575 -6.55 -2.37 -19.92
CA GLY A 575 -7.62 -1.49 -20.38
C GLY A 575 -8.98 -2.18 -20.64
N TYR A 576 -9.05 -3.52 -20.65
CA TYR A 576 -10.28 -4.29 -20.86
C TYR A 576 -11.04 -4.59 -19.56
N VAL A 577 -10.44 -4.42 -18.38
CA VAL A 577 -11.07 -4.72 -17.07
C VAL A 577 -12.46 -4.10 -16.94
N LYS A 578 -12.56 -2.78 -17.10
CA LYS A 578 -13.84 -2.04 -17.01
C LYS A 578 -14.87 -2.43 -18.07
N ARG A 579 -14.42 -2.92 -19.23
CA ARG A 579 -15.30 -3.40 -20.30
C ARG A 579 -15.98 -4.70 -19.87
N ILE A 580 -15.20 -5.66 -19.36
CA ILE A 580 -15.72 -6.95 -18.89
C ILE A 580 -16.65 -6.73 -17.68
N GLU A 581 -16.26 -5.87 -16.73
CA GLU A 581 -17.12 -5.46 -15.62
C GLU A 581 -18.45 -4.83 -16.09
N ALA A 582 -18.41 -3.97 -17.11
CA ALA A 582 -19.60 -3.33 -17.67
C ALA A 582 -20.51 -4.33 -18.40
N ILE A 583 -19.94 -5.33 -19.09
CA ILE A 583 -20.68 -6.41 -19.73
C ILE A 583 -21.44 -7.24 -18.69
N VAL A 584 -20.77 -7.71 -17.64
CA VAL A 584 -21.38 -8.58 -16.62
C VAL A 584 -22.58 -7.89 -15.98
N LYS A 585 -22.40 -6.67 -15.47
CA LYS A 585 -23.46 -5.87 -14.81
C LYS A 585 -24.66 -5.58 -15.72
N ALA A 586 -24.47 -5.51 -17.04
CA ALA A 586 -25.54 -5.25 -18.00
C ALA A 586 -26.35 -6.51 -18.33
N LEU A 587 -25.72 -7.68 -18.27
CA LEU A 587 -26.36 -8.98 -18.45
C LEU A 587 -27.09 -9.39 -17.16
N GLU A 588 -26.36 -9.43 -16.04
CA GLU A 588 -26.84 -9.81 -14.70
C GLU A 588 -26.31 -8.80 -13.66
N GLU A 589 -27.21 -8.04 -13.03
CA GLU A 589 -26.87 -6.81 -12.28
C GLU A 589 -25.84 -7.02 -11.15
N GLU A 590 -26.23 -7.78 -10.11
CA GLU A 590 -25.33 -8.12 -8.98
C GLU A 590 -25.29 -9.63 -8.67
N ARG A 591 -26.06 -10.47 -9.39
CA ARG A 591 -26.15 -11.92 -9.12
C ARG A 591 -24.82 -12.64 -9.38
N VAL A 592 -24.12 -12.27 -10.45
CA VAL A 592 -22.87 -12.90 -10.88
C VAL A 592 -21.72 -11.94 -10.62
N LYS A 593 -20.75 -12.35 -9.81
CA LYS A 593 -19.57 -11.54 -9.52
C LYS A 593 -18.53 -11.70 -10.62
N VAL A 594 -17.68 -10.69 -10.78
CA VAL A 594 -16.57 -10.72 -11.73
C VAL A 594 -15.30 -10.17 -11.09
N ASP A 595 -14.16 -10.81 -11.36
CA ASP A 595 -12.84 -10.37 -10.94
C ASP A 595 -11.85 -10.56 -12.12
N VAL A 596 -11.11 -9.51 -12.49
CA VAL A 596 -10.16 -9.56 -13.61
C VAL A 596 -8.74 -9.42 -13.07
N LYS A 597 -7.99 -10.52 -13.10
CA LYS A 597 -6.60 -10.59 -12.64
C LYS A 597 -5.65 -10.30 -13.78
N ILE A 598 -4.74 -9.36 -13.55
CA ILE A 598 -3.68 -9.00 -14.50
C ILE A 598 -2.40 -9.75 -14.15
N CYS A 599 -1.80 -10.38 -15.16
CA CYS A 599 -0.46 -10.95 -15.13
C CYS A 599 0.51 -10.03 -15.88
N HIS A 600 1.49 -9.48 -15.14
CA HIS A 600 2.58 -8.72 -15.74
C HIS A 600 3.55 -9.62 -16.51
N LEU A 601 4.21 -9.03 -17.50
CA LEU A 601 5.21 -9.69 -18.34
C LEU A 601 6.35 -10.31 -17.52
N VAL A 602 6.98 -11.33 -18.10
CA VAL A 602 8.16 -12.01 -17.56
C VAL A 602 9.37 -11.65 -18.43
N ASN A 603 10.43 -11.15 -17.82
CA ASN A 603 11.69 -10.86 -18.48
C ASN A 603 12.53 -12.14 -18.50
N PHE A 604 12.59 -12.81 -19.65
CA PHE A 604 13.44 -14.00 -19.79
C PHE A 604 14.90 -13.59 -20.02
N ILE A 605 15.79 -14.17 -19.22
CA ILE A 605 17.23 -13.94 -19.24
C ILE A 605 17.93 -15.26 -19.55
N HIS A 606 18.94 -15.23 -20.41
CA HIS A 606 19.78 -16.39 -20.72
C HIS A 606 21.23 -15.90 -20.88
N ASN A 607 22.16 -16.49 -20.13
CA ASN A 607 23.57 -16.07 -20.08
C ASN A 607 23.76 -14.55 -19.88
N GLY A 608 22.95 -13.95 -18.99
CA GLY A 608 22.98 -12.51 -18.69
C GLY A 608 22.38 -11.59 -19.75
N GLN A 609 21.86 -12.11 -20.86
CA GLN A 609 21.20 -11.33 -21.92
C GLN A 609 19.68 -11.54 -21.90
N SER A 610 18.91 -10.48 -22.20
CA SER A 610 17.45 -10.56 -22.32
C SER A 610 17.05 -11.24 -23.63
N VAL A 611 16.20 -12.27 -23.53
CA VAL A 611 15.69 -13.05 -24.66
C VAL A 611 14.62 -12.24 -25.39
N LYS A 612 15.01 -11.54 -26.47
CA LYS A 612 14.10 -10.70 -27.25
C LYS A 612 13.09 -11.51 -28.07
N MET A 613 11.87 -11.60 -27.55
CA MET A 613 10.71 -12.23 -28.21
C MET A 613 10.35 -11.52 -29.52
N SER A 614 10.70 -12.10 -30.68
CA SER A 614 10.49 -11.49 -31.99
C SER A 614 9.41 -12.19 -32.82
N LYS A 615 8.16 -11.74 -32.70
CA LYS A 615 7.03 -12.22 -33.51
C LYS A 615 7.26 -12.11 -35.04
N ARG A 616 8.24 -11.31 -35.50
CA ARG A 616 8.56 -11.09 -36.93
C ARG A 616 9.78 -11.86 -37.46
N LYS A 617 10.51 -12.63 -36.64
CA LYS A 617 11.72 -13.37 -37.09
C LYS A 617 11.60 -14.89 -37.00
N GLY A 618 10.42 -15.45 -36.76
CA GLY A 618 10.21 -16.89 -36.54
C GLY A 618 10.71 -17.37 -35.16
N ASN A 619 11.86 -16.88 -34.71
CA ASN A 619 12.45 -17.20 -33.39
C ASN A 619 11.64 -16.59 -32.24
N PHE A 620 10.69 -17.36 -31.71
CA PHE A 620 10.12 -17.21 -30.36
C PHE A 620 10.36 -18.50 -29.59
N THR A 621 10.71 -18.42 -28.30
CA THR A 621 10.90 -19.62 -27.48
C THR A 621 9.54 -20.16 -27.05
N SER A 622 9.24 -21.42 -27.37
CA SER A 622 7.98 -22.04 -26.99
C SER A 622 7.94 -22.44 -25.51
N VAL A 623 6.75 -22.72 -25.00
CA VAL A 623 6.55 -23.32 -23.68
C VAL A 623 7.18 -24.72 -23.65
N ASN A 624 6.96 -25.54 -24.69
CA ASN A 624 7.58 -26.86 -24.84
C ASN A 624 9.12 -26.83 -24.76
N ASP A 625 9.79 -25.89 -25.45
CA ASP A 625 11.27 -25.79 -25.43
C ASP A 625 11.81 -25.52 -24.03
N VAL A 626 11.29 -24.49 -23.35
CA VAL A 626 11.73 -24.14 -21.99
C VAL A 626 11.33 -25.23 -21.00
N THR A 627 10.20 -25.91 -21.20
CA THR A 627 9.77 -27.00 -20.32
C THR A 627 10.66 -28.24 -20.46
N LYS A 628 11.18 -28.53 -21.66
CA LYS A 628 12.23 -29.53 -21.89
C LYS A 628 13.58 -29.10 -21.31
N GLU A 629 13.95 -27.82 -21.46
CA GLU A 629 15.25 -27.30 -21.02
C GLU A 629 15.36 -27.18 -19.48
N VAL A 630 14.30 -26.70 -18.83
CA VAL A 630 14.27 -26.28 -17.41
C VAL A 630 13.48 -27.26 -16.54
N GLY A 631 12.48 -27.93 -17.09
CA GLY A 631 11.57 -28.81 -16.34
C GLY A 631 10.36 -28.06 -15.77
N LYS A 632 9.18 -28.66 -15.93
CA LYS A 632 7.88 -28.04 -15.60
C LYS A 632 7.79 -27.54 -14.15
N ASP A 633 8.27 -28.33 -13.18
CA ASP A 633 8.11 -28.03 -11.76
C ASP A 633 8.81 -26.72 -11.38
N ILE A 634 10.00 -26.48 -11.97
CA ILE A 634 10.78 -25.24 -11.78
C ILE A 634 10.03 -24.05 -12.37
N ILE A 635 9.50 -24.16 -13.60
CA ILE A 635 8.69 -23.09 -14.21
C ILE A 635 7.47 -22.79 -13.33
N ARG A 636 6.73 -23.82 -12.90
CA ARG A 636 5.50 -23.68 -12.10
C ARG A 636 5.77 -23.00 -10.75
N PHE A 637 6.83 -23.37 -10.05
CA PHE A 637 7.16 -22.73 -8.78
C PHE A 637 7.67 -21.30 -8.97
N MET A 638 8.60 -21.08 -9.91
CA MET A 638 9.23 -19.77 -10.12
C MET A 638 8.23 -18.69 -10.54
N MET A 639 7.24 -19.01 -11.38
CA MET A 639 6.16 -18.08 -11.77
C MET A 639 5.31 -17.58 -10.59
N LEU A 640 5.33 -18.29 -9.45
CA LEU A 640 4.62 -17.96 -8.21
C LEU A 640 5.53 -17.36 -7.12
N THR A 641 6.82 -17.13 -7.40
CA THR A 641 7.76 -16.46 -6.46
C THR A 641 7.61 -14.93 -6.42
N ARG A 642 6.61 -14.39 -7.13
CA ARG A 642 6.16 -12.99 -7.08
C ARG A 642 4.64 -12.94 -7.23
N LYS A 643 4.02 -11.85 -6.81
CA LYS A 643 2.61 -11.57 -7.14
C LYS A 643 2.42 -11.45 -8.66
N ASN A 644 1.23 -11.76 -9.17
CA ASN A 644 0.90 -11.73 -10.60
C ASN A 644 0.98 -10.32 -11.22
N ASP A 645 0.65 -9.29 -10.45
CA ASP A 645 0.63 -7.86 -10.80
C ASP A 645 2.02 -7.20 -10.80
N VAL A 646 3.06 -7.89 -10.33
CA VAL A 646 4.45 -7.40 -10.32
C VAL A 646 5.26 -8.08 -11.42
N PRO A 647 6.13 -7.37 -12.18
CA PRO A 647 7.06 -8.00 -13.13
C PRO A 647 7.92 -9.12 -12.49
N LEU A 648 8.35 -10.09 -13.30
CA LEU A 648 9.18 -11.22 -12.87
C LEU A 648 10.36 -11.39 -13.83
N ASP A 649 11.57 -11.49 -13.28
CA ASP A 649 12.75 -11.89 -14.05
C ASP A 649 12.92 -13.41 -13.95
N PHE A 650 13.15 -14.08 -15.09
CA PHE A 650 13.30 -15.53 -15.18
C PHE A 650 14.61 -15.85 -15.91
N ASP A 651 15.67 -16.11 -15.14
CA ASP A 651 16.97 -16.53 -15.65
C ASP A 651 17.00 -18.04 -15.89
N LEU A 652 16.99 -18.43 -17.17
CA LEU A 652 16.93 -19.83 -17.63
C LEU A 652 18.09 -20.70 -17.09
N VAL A 653 19.23 -20.09 -16.73
CA VAL A 653 20.37 -20.82 -16.18
C VAL A 653 20.23 -20.94 -14.67
N LYS A 654 20.03 -19.83 -13.96
CA LYS A 654 20.01 -19.80 -12.49
C LYS A 654 18.90 -20.64 -11.87
N VAL A 655 17.74 -20.75 -12.52
CA VAL A 655 16.63 -21.58 -12.01
C VAL A 655 16.94 -23.08 -12.00
N LYS A 656 18.02 -23.53 -12.68
CA LYS A 656 18.52 -24.91 -12.64
C LYS A 656 19.64 -25.12 -11.60
N GLU A 657 20.19 -24.05 -11.02
CA GLU A 657 21.30 -24.16 -10.07
C GLU A 657 20.87 -24.85 -8.78
N GLN A 658 21.70 -25.76 -8.29
CA GLN A 658 21.48 -26.45 -7.01
C GLN A 658 21.99 -25.60 -5.83
N SER A 659 21.60 -24.32 -5.82
CA SER A 659 22.06 -23.29 -4.87
C SER A 659 20.99 -22.96 -3.83
N LYS A 660 21.41 -22.37 -2.69
CA LYS A 660 20.46 -21.87 -1.67
C LYS A 660 19.64 -20.67 -2.15
N GLU A 661 20.07 -20.00 -3.22
CA GLU A 661 19.41 -18.85 -3.81
C GLU A 661 18.25 -19.25 -4.75
N ASN A 662 18.27 -20.48 -5.28
CA ASN A 662 17.19 -21.05 -6.06
C ASN A 662 16.05 -21.54 -5.14
N PRO A 663 14.89 -20.86 -5.10
CA PRO A 663 13.88 -21.10 -4.07
C PRO A 663 13.15 -22.44 -4.25
N ILE A 664 12.98 -22.95 -5.48
CA ILE A 664 12.40 -24.29 -5.66
C ILE A 664 13.39 -25.37 -5.23
N PHE A 665 14.67 -25.27 -5.60
CA PHE A 665 15.68 -26.24 -5.17
C PHE A 665 15.78 -26.28 -3.63
N TYR A 666 15.74 -25.11 -2.98
CA TYR A 666 15.72 -25.00 -1.52
C TYR A 666 14.55 -25.77 -0.88
N VAL A 667 13.32 -25.60 -1.37
CA VAL A 667 12.14 -26.35 -0.88
C VAL A 667 12.20 -27.84 -1.24
N GLN A 668 12.68 -28.21 -2.43
CA GLN A 668 12.88 -29.61 -2.82
C GLN A 668 13.95 -30.30 -1.96
N TYR A 669 15.00 -29.59 -1.58
CA TYR A 669 16.08 -30.11 -0.74
C TYR A 669 15.64 -30.29 0.72
N ALA A 670 14.79 -29.39 1.24
CA ALA A 670 14.07 -29.62 2.50
C ALA A 670 13.22 -30.91 2.43
N TYR A 671 12.42 -31.08 1.37
CA TYR A 671 11.61 -32.29 1.16
C TYR A 671 12.47 -33.57 1.13
N VAL A 672 13.53 -33.61 0.30
CA VAL A 672 14.41 -34.79 0.20
C VAL A 672 15.16 -35.07 1.51
N ARG A 673 15.52 -34.05 2.29
CA ARG A 673 16.11 -34.24 3.61
C ARG A 673 15.16 -34.95 4.59
N THR A 674 13.86 -34.63 4.61
CA THR A 674 12.90 -35.40 5.44
C THR A 674 12.87 -36.88 5.08
N ILE A 675 12.98 -37.22 3.77
CA ILE A 675 13.08 -38.61 3.30
C ILE A 675 14.38 -39.24 3.81
N SER A 676 15.52 -38.54 3.73
CA SER A 676 16.81 -39.04 4.22
C SER A 676 16.81 -39.32 5.74
N ILE A 677 16.15 -38.46 6.54
CA ILE A 677 15.97 -38.69 7.98
C ILE A 677 15.19 -39.98 8.23
N LEU A 678 14.03 -40.13 7.58
CA LEU A 678 13.17 -41.31 7.72
C LEU A 678 13.81 -42.60 7.19
N ALA A 679 14.68 -42.51 6.17
CA ALA A 679 15.45 -43.65 5.66
C ALA A 679 16.56 -44.08 6.63
N LYS A 680 17.38 -43.13 7.10
CA LYS A 680 18.43 -43.39 8.10
C LYS A 680 17.85 -43.93 9.42
N ALA A 681 16.67 -43.46 9.82
CA ALA A 681 15.95 -43.99 10.96
C ALA A 681 15.56 -45.47 10.77
N LYS A 682 15.04 -45.83 9.60
CA LYS A 682 14.69 -47.22 9.28
C LYS A 682 15.90 -48.15 9.29
N GLU A 683 17.05 -47.66 8.85
CA GLU A 683 18.30 -48.42 8.73
C GLU A 683 19.01 -48.58 10.09
N ASN A 684 19.13 -47.49 10.86
CA ASN A 684 20.00 -47.43 12.04
C ASN A 684 19.25 -47.30 13.39
N MET A 685 17.97 -46.93 13.38
CA MET A 685 17.14 -46.65 14.57
C MET A 685 15.83 -47.44 14.53
N SER A 686 15.93 -48.76 14.28
CA SER A 686 14.79 -49.63 13.95
C SER A 686 13.65 -49.59 15.00
N GLU A 687 13.98 -49.52 16.29
CA GLU A 687 12.99 -49.45 17.38
C GLU A 687 12.21 -48.12 17.36
N ALA A 688 12.91 -46.98 17.30
CA ALA A 688 12.30 -45.66 17.18
C ALA A 688 11.50 -45.51 15.87
N TYR A 689 11.95 -46.15 14.78
CA TYR A 689 11.23 -46.17 13.51
C TYR A 689 9.95 -47.02 13.56
N SER A 690 9.96 -48.12 14.30
CA SER A 690 8.77 -48.98 14.49
C SER A 690 7.72 -48.23 15.31
N LYS A 691 8.12 -47.65 16.45
CA LYS A 691 7.31 -46.73 17.27
C LYS A 691 6.71 -45.59 16.45
N PHE A 692 7.50 -44.97 15.57
CA PHE A 692 7.02 -43.94 14.64
C PHE A 692 5.94 -44.46 13.67
N LEU A 693 6.06 -45.68 13.13
CA LEU A 693 5.04 -46.27 12.25
C LEU A 693 3.76 -46.67 13.00
N GLU A 694 3.90 -47.15 14.23
CA GLU A 694 2.81 -47.62 15.09
C GLU A 694 2.07 -46.46 15.79
N ASN A 695 2.65 -45.25 15.76
CA ASN A 695 2.23 -44.05 16.50
C ASN A 695 2.38 -44.16 18.03
N GLU A 696 3.32 -44.99 18.48
CA GLU A 696 3.70 -45.16 19.88
C GLU A 696 4.87 -44.24 20.28
N TYR A 697 4.67 -42.93 20.15
CA TYR A 697 5.63 -41.90 20.56
C TYR A 697 4.95 -40.71 21.23
N ASN A 698 5.62 -40.13 22.24
CA ASN A 698 5.10 -38.95 22.91
C ASN A 698 5.56 -37.64 22.23
N LEU A 699 4.64 -36.96 21.54
CA LEU A 699 4.91 -35.65 20.95
C LEU A 699 5.29 -34.57 21.97
N SER A 700 4.94 -34.71 23.25
CA SER A 700 5.29 -33.74 24.29
C SER A 700 6.80 -33.62 24.56
N LEU A 701 7.62 -34.49 23.96
CA LEU A 701 9.07 -34.44 24.00
C LEU A 701 9.66 -33.37 23.06
N LEU A 702 8.89 -32.92 22.05
CA LEU A 702 9.27 -31.83 21.13
C LEU A 702 9.13 -30.48 21.83
N SER A 703 10.11 -30.14 22.66
CA SER A 703 10.02 -29.09 23.68
C SER A 703 10.98 -27.92 23.49
N THR A 704 11.85 -27.92 22.46
CA THR A 704 12.68 -26.72 22.20
C THR A 704 11.86 -25.60 21.54
N GLU A 705 12.33 -24.36 21.69
CA GLU A 705 11.66 -23.18 21.13
C GLU A 705 11.54 -23.28 19.60
N GLU A 706 12.60 -23.74 18.94
CA GLU A 706 12.69 -23.94 17.49
C GLU A 706 11.80 -25.07 16.98
N GLU A 707 11.58 -26.12 17.78
CA GLU A 707 10.60 -27.18 17.47
C GLU A 707 9.18 -26.64 17.57
N ILE A 708 8.84 -25.93 18.65
CA ILE A 708 7.51 -25.33 18.84
C ILE A 708 7.23 -24.27 17.76
N GLU A 709 8.21 -23.44 17.39
CA GLU A 709 8.11 -22.50 16.28
C GLU A 709 7.91 -23.18 14.92
N MET A 710 8.58 -24.32 14.68
CA MET A 710 8.36 -25.13 13.49
C MET A 710 6.93 -25.71 13.46
N ILE A 711 6.38 -26.09 14.62
CA ILE A 711 5.03 -26.64 14.77
C ILE A 711 3.96 -25.57 14.60
N LYS A 712 4.13 -24.38 15.18
CA LYS A 712 3.27 -23.20 14.94
C LYS A 712 3.21 -22.86 13.46
N LEU A 713 4.34 -22.89 12.76
CA LEU A 713 4.38 -22.64 11.32
C LEU A 713 3.59 -23.70 10.55
N LEU A 714 3.75 -25.00 10.86
CA LEU A 714 2.92 -26.07 10.29
C LEU A 714 1.43 -25.87 10.56
N ALA A 715 1.06 -25.51 11.80
CA ALA A 715 -0.32 -25.26 12.21
C ALA A 715 -0.98 -24.08 11.47
N SER A 716 -0.19 -23.14 10.95
CA SER A 716 -0.69 -21.99 10.18
C SER A 716 -1.15 -22.34 8.75
N TRP A 717 -0.81 -23.53 8.24
CA TRP A 717 -1.10 -23.96 6.87
C TRP A 717 -2.55 -23.74 6.40
N PRO A 718 -3.61 -24.07 7.18
CA PRO A 718 -4.99 -23.89 6.74
C PRO A 718 -5.33 -22.42 6.50
N LYS A 719 -4.72 -21.50 7.28
CA LYS A 719 -4.92 -20.05 7.14
C LYS A 719 -4.21 -19.48 5.91
N VAL A 720 -3.08 -20.07 5.50
CA VAL A 720 -2.40 -19.72 4.24
C VAL A 720 -3.29 -20.06 3.04
N ILE A 721 -3.92 -21.24 3.06
CA ILE A 721 -4.83 -21.70 2.00
C ILE A 721 -6.14 -20.89 2.00
N GLU A 722 -6.74 -20.63 3.16
CA GLU A 722 -7.89 -19.73 3.30
C GLU A 722 -7.61 -18.33 2.71
N GLY A 723 -6.43 -17.77 3.00
CA GLY A 723 -6.00 -16.47 2.46
C GLY A 723 -5.72 -16.50 0.95
N ALA A 724 -5.07 -17.55 0.45
CA ALA A 724 -4.82 -17.73 -0.98
C ALA A 724 -6.14 -17.80 -1.77
N ALA A 725 -7.16 -18.48 -1.25
CA ALA A 725 -8.48 -18.56 -1.85
C ALA A 725 -9.27 -17.25 -1.74
N LYS A 726 -9.32 -16.61 -0.56
CA LYS A 726 -10.10 -15.37 -0.33
C LYS A 726 -9.63 -14.16 -1.14
N TYR A 727 -8.33 -14.07 -1.44
CA TYR A 727 -7.75 -12.94 -2.19
C TYR A 727 -7.35 -13.32 -3.63
N PHE A 728 -7.55 -14.57 -4.03
CA PHE A 728 -7.07 -15.15 -5.30
C PHE A 728 -5.54 -14.97 -5.49
N GLU A 729 -4.78 -15.26 -4.43
CA GLU A 729 -3.33 -15.05 -4.32
C GLU A 729 -2.56 -16.38 -4.12
N PRO A 730 -2.47 -17.27 -5.15
CA PRO A 730 -1.77 -18.56 -5.04
C PRO A 730 -0.26 -18.44 -4.73
N HIS A 731 0.37 -17.28 -4.99
CA HIS A 731 1.77 -17.02 -4.62
C HIS A 731 2.05 -17.16 -3.11
N ARG A 732 1.02 -17.01 -2.26
CA ARG A 732 1.12 -17.24 -0.81
C ARG A 732 1.59 -18.65 -0.46
N VAL A 733 1.23 -19.65 -1.28
CA VAL A 733 1.67 -21.04 -1.11
C VAL A 733 3.17 -21.17 -1.34
N ALA A 734 3.70 -20.58 -2.41
CA ALA A 734 5.13 -20.60 -2.71
C ALA A 734 5.95 -19.87 -1.62
N PHE A 735 5.48 -18.72 -1.15
CA PHE A 735 6.12 -17.98 -0.05
C PHE A 735 6.18 -18.80 1.23
N TYR A 736 5.04 -19.38 1.65
CA TYR A 736 4.99 -20.23 2.84
C TYR A 736 5.94 -21.43 2.74
N LEU A 737 6.01 -22.09 1.58
CA LEU A 737 6.92 -23.23 1.37
C LEU A 737 8.39 -22.84 1.52
N VAL A 738 8.81 -21.67 1.00
CA VAL A 738 10.18 -21.16 1.17
C VAL A 738 10.48 -20.87 2.65
N THR A 739 9.55 -20.25 3.38
CA THR A 739 9.70 -20.01 4.83
C THR A 739 9.78 -21.31 5.63
N LEU A 740 8.93 -22.29 5.31
CA LEU A 740 8.90 -23.61 5.94
C LEU A 740 10.21 -24.38 5.70
N ALA A 741 10.73 -24.36 4.46
CA ALA A 741 12.03 -24.91 4.14
C ALA A 741 13.16 -24.20 4.91
N SER A 742 13.10 -22.86 5.02
CA SER A 742 14.11 -22.07 5.73
C SER A 742 14.19 -22.40 7.22
N LYS A 743 13.04 -22.41 7.93
CA LYS A 743 12.97 -22.79 9.35
C LYS A 743 13.40 -24.24 9.58
N PHE A 744 13.01 -25.19 8.71
CA PHE A 744 13.50 -26.57 8.78
C PHE A 744 15.02 -26.69 8.53
N HIS A 745 15.56 -25.93 7.59
CA HIS A 745 17.00 -25.92 7.32
C HIS A 745 17.80 -25.35 8.49
N ALA A 746 17.27 -24.35 9.21
CA ALA A 746 17.87 -23.84 10.45
C ALA A 746 17.84 -24.89 11.57
N LEU A 747 16.66 -25.46 11.88
CA LEU A 747 16.48 -26.49 12.91
C LEU A 747 17.40 -27.71 12.67
N TRP A 748 17.55 -28.15 11.42
CA TRP A 748 18.49 -29.21 11.06
C TRP A 748 19.96 -28.84 11.31
N ASN A 749 20.35 -27.59 11.06
CA ASN A 749 21.73 -27.15 11.25
C ASN A 749 22.10 -27.05 12.73
N PHE A 750 21.17 -26.63 13.60
CA PHE A 750 21.38 -26.68 15.05
C PHE A 750 21.71 -28.10 15.53
N GLY A 751 21.09 -29.14 14.95
CA GLY A 751 21.44 -30.55 15.20
C GLY A 751 22.87 -30.96 14.82
N LYS A 752 23.61 -30.15 14.05
CA LYS A 752 25.04 -30.37 13.79
C LYS A 752 25.92 -29.79 14.90
N GLU A 753 25.54 -28.61 15.39
CA GLU A 753 26.30 -27.80 16.35
C GLU A 753 26.03 -28.24 17.80
N ASN A 754 24.80 -28.67 18.10
CA ASN A 754 24.42 -29.31 19.35
C ASN A 754 23.68 -30.65 19.09
N ASN A 755 24.11 -31.72 19.77
CA ASN A 755 23.50 -33.05 19.72
C ASN A 755 22.02 -33.04 20.13
N ASP A 756 21.63 -32.16 21.06
CA ASP A 756 20.26 -32.10 21.62
C ASP A 756 19.19 -31.76 20.57
N TYR A 757 19.60 -31.20 19.43
CA TYR A 757 18.73 -30.79 18.31
C TYR A 757 18.74 -31.80 17.15
N ARG A 758 19.35 -32.98 17.32
CA ARG A 758 19.38 -34.01 16.28
C ARG A 758 18.04 -34.70 16.12
N PHE A 759 17.62 -34.86 14.87
CA PHE A 759 16.44 -35.67 14.50
C PHE A 759 16.61 -37.17 14.78
N LEU A 760 17.84 -37.64 14.98
CA LEU A 760 18.17 -39.02 15.34
C LEU A 760 19.15 -38.97 16.52
N ILE A 761 18.76 -39.55 17.66
CA ILE A 761 19.59 -39.64 18.88
C ILE A 761 19.61 -41.11 19.31
N GLU A 762 20.76 -41.76 19.16
CA GLU A 762 20.92 -43.20 19.43
C GLU A 762 20.61 -43.59 20.88
N THR A 763 20.74 -42.64 21.81
CA THR A 763 20.45 -42.82 23.24
C THR A 763 19.02 -42.44 23.66
N ASP A 764 18.19 -41.89 22.76
CA ASP A 764 16.81 -41.50 23.05
C ASP A 764 15.86 -41.90 21.91
N ILE A 765 15.25 -43.06 22.10
CA ILE A 765 14.34 -43.73 21.17
C ILE A 765 13.01 -42.97 21.05
N GLU A 766 12.50 -42.42 22.16
CA GLU A 766 11.19 -41.75 22.22
C GLU A 766 11.25 -40.35 21.59
N LEU A 767 12.27 -39.55 21.93
CA LEU A 767 12.49 -38.24 21.31
C LEU A 767 12.83 -38.39 19.82
N THR A 768 13.59 -39.42 19.45
CA THR A 768 13.81 -39.75 18.02
C THR A 768 12.48 -40.05 17.34
N ALA A 769 11.64 -40.94 17.87
CA ALA A 769 10.35 -41.28 17.26
C ALA A 769 9.41 -40.07 17.10
N ALA A 770 9.35 -39.19 18.11
CA ALA A 770 8.60 -37.93 18.03
C ALA A 770 9.15 -36.99 16.94
N ARG A 771 10.48 -36.90 16.79
CA ARG A 771 11.15 -36.10 15.74
C ARG A 771 10.95 -36.68 14.34
N LEU A 772 10.77 -37.99 14.19
CA LEU A 772 10.31 -38.61 12.94
C LEU A 772 8.87 -38.19 12.59
N GLY A 773 8.00 -38.06 13.61
CA GLY A 773 6.66 -37.48 13.48
C GLY A 773 6.70 -36.05 12.92
N LEU A 774 7.50 -35.17 13.53
CA LEU A 774 7.72 -33.81 13.03
C LEU A 774 8.28 -33.79 11.59
N ALA A 775 9.32 -34.58 11.30
CA ALA A 775 9.90 -34.68 9.95
C ALA A 775 8.87 -35.15 8.91
N ARG A 776 7.96 -36.07 9.29
CA ARG A 776 6.87 -36.54 8.43
C ARG A 776 5.79 -35.47 8.22
N ALA A 777 5.43 -34.69 9.24
CA ALA A 777 4.49 -33.59 9.11
C ALA A 777 5.00 -32.52 8.12
N ILE A 778 6.29 -32.14 8.25
CA ILE A 778 6.98 -31.21 7.33
C ILE A 778 6.95 -31.75 5.89
N GLN A 779 7.30 -33.03 5.70
CA GLN A 779 7.23 -33.70 4.40
C GLN A 779 5.83 -33.62 3.77
N LYS A 780 4.79 -33.82 4.59
CA LYS A 780 3.39 -33.88 4.16
C LYS A 780 2.89 -32.51 3.71
N ILE A 781 3.13 -31.46 4.49
CA ILE A 781 2.78 -30.08 4.13
C ILE A 781 3.55 -29.62 2.87
N ILE A 782 4.85 -29.91 2.77
CA ILE A 782 5.62 -29.57 1.56
C ILE A 782 5.07 -30.31 0.33
N ARG A 783 4.65 -31.58 0.45
CA ARG A 783 3.99 -32.32 -0.64
C ARG A 783 2.69 -31.64 -1.07
N ILE A 784 1.79 -31.34 -0.13
CA ILE A 784 0.47 -30.76 -0.43
C ILE A 784 0.64 -29.38 -1.09
N GLY A 785 1.57 -28.54 -0.60
CA GLY A 785 1.88 -27.27 -1.24
C GLY A 785 2.47 -27.40 -2.64
N PHE A 786 3.31 -28.42 -2.89
CA PHE A 786 3.73 -28.74 -4.26
C PHE A 786 2.55 -29.18 -5.13
N ASP A 787 1.65 -30.05 -4.65
CA ASP A 787 0.50 -30.56 -5.44
C ASP A 787 -0.49 -29.45 -5.84
N ILE A 788 -0.64 -28.42 -5.00
CA ILE A 788 -1.36 -27.17 -5.33
C ILE A 788 -0.61 -26.35 -6.38
N ILE A 789 0.72 -26.27 -6.30
CA ILE A 789 1.55 -25.58 -7.31
C ILE A 789 1.58 -26.35 -8.63
N GLY A 790 1.50 -27.69 -8.66
CA GLY A 790 1.47 -28.57 -9.84
C GLY A 790 1.47 -30.06 -9.47
N LYS A 791 0.89 -30.98 -10.27
CA LYS A 791 0.73 -32.39 -9.86
C LYS A 791 2.10 -33.05 -9.74
N LYS A 792 2.50 -33.45 -8.53
CA LYS A 792 3.66 -34.32 -8.34
C LYS A 792 3.27 -35.76 -8.71
N LYS A 793 3.39 -36.10 -10.00
CA LYS A 793 3.27 -37.49 -10.47
C LYS A 793 4.25 -38.35 -9.66
N ASN A 794 3.79 -39.50 -9.13
CA ASN A 794 4.52 -40.33 -8.15
C ASN A 794 5.95 -40.70 -8.59
N SER A 795 6.91 -39.82 -8.28
CA SER A 795 8.30 -39.96 -8.68
C SER A 795 9.01 -40.93 -7.73
N LYS A 796 9.12 -42.19 -8.15
CA LYS A 796 10.22 -43.05 -7.69
C LYS A 796 11.52 -42.29 -7.95
N GLN A 797 12.18 -41.86 -6.88
CA GLN A 797 13.40 -41.07 -6.87
C GLN A 797 13.35 -39.78 -7.72
N VAL A 798 13.17 -38.64 -7.05
CA VAL A 798 13.97 -37.48 -7.45
C VAL A 798 15.41 -37.86 -7.12
N VAL A 799 16.22 -38.18 -8.12
CA VAL A 799 17.64 -38.55 -7.94
C VAL A 799 18.45 -37.28 -7.70
N LEU A 800 18.27 -36.65 -6.54
CA LEU A 800 19.37 -35.92 -5.91
C LEU A 800 20.31 -36.99 -5.38
N GLN A 801 21.47 -37.16 -6.03
CA GLN A 801 22.56 -37.92 -5.39
C GLN A 801 23.00 -37.12 -4.16
N PRO A 802 22.96 -37.69 -2.95
CA PRO A 802 23.54 -37.04 -1.80
C PRO A 802 25.07 -37.11 -1.93
N GLU A 803 25.73 -35.98 -2.21
CA GLU A 803 27.17 -35.90 -1.92
C GLU A 803 27.38 -36.18 -0.41
N PRO A 804 28.41 -36.96 -0.03
CA PRO A 804 28.80 -37.08 1.37
C PRO A 804 29.21 -35.71 1.90
N GLU A 805 28.96 -35.45 3.19
CA GLU A 805 29.16 -34.13 3.78
C GLU A 805 30.65 -33.75 3.82
N LYS A 806 31.11 -32.99 2.81
CA LYS A 806 32.37 -32.26 2.91
C LYS A 806 32.17 -31.08 3.87
N PRO A 807 33.08 -30.87 4.84
CA PRO A 807 33.05 -29.67 5.67
C PRO A 807 33.27 -28.42 4.81
N LEU A 808 32.85 -27.27 5.34
CA LEU A 808 32.86 -25.99 4.63
C LEU A 808 34.28 -25.42 4.52
N ASN A 809 35.10 -25.96 3.63
CA ASN A 809 36.43 -25.42 3.36
C ASN A 809 36.33 -23.98 2.84
N ILE A 810 36.98 -23.07 3.56
CA ILE A 810 37.16 -21.66 3.17
C ILE A 810 37.94 -21.62 1.85
N LEU A 811 37.49 -20.80 0.91
CA LEU A 811 38.13 -20.66 -0.40
C LEU A 811 39.39 -19.80 -0.32
N THR A 812 40.54 -20.42 -0.53
CA THR A 812 41.73 -19.81 -1.15
C THR A 812 42.13 -20.63 -2.39
N PRO A 813 42.80 -20.01 -3.38
CA PRO A 813 42.63 -20.43 -4.78
C PRO A 813 43.51 -21.61 -5.24
N LYS A 814 43.04 -22.30 -6.29
CA LYS A 814 43.87 -23.24 -7.07
C LYS A 814 44.97 -22.51 -7.84
N VAL A 815 46.21 -22.99 -7.71
CA VAL A 815 47.21 -22.98 -8.78
C VAL A 815 47.83 -24.40 -8.88
N VAL A 816 48.46 -24.69 -10.01
CA VAL A 816 48.86 -26.01 -10.52
C VAL A 816 49.98 -26.70 -9.70
N GLU A 817 50.01 -28.02 -9.80
CA GLU A 817 50.98 -28.97 -9.22
C GLU A 817 52.46 -28.62 -9.52
N ASN A 818 53.34 -28.68 -8.50
CA ASN A 818 54.24 -29.83 -8.28
C ASN A 818 55.24 -29.64 -7.11
N GLU A 819 55.97 -30.74 -6.84
CA GLU A 819 57.17 -30.87 -5.97
C GLU A 819 56.97 -30.88 -4.45
N LYS A 820 57.90 -31.54 -3.75
CA LYS A 820 57.95 -31.76 -2.29
C LYS A 820 59.01 -30.86 -1.68
N PHE A 821 58.85 -30.43 -0.42
CA PHE A 821 59.93 -30.36 0.58
C PHE A 821 59.34 -30.38 2.00
N ASP A 822 60.20 -30.42 3.03
CA ASP A 822 59.89 -30.98 4.35
C ASP A 822 59.70 -29.95 5.48
N SER A 823 58.88 -30.33 6.47
CA SER A 823 58.61 -29.63 7.74
C SER A 823 57.80 -28.32 7.67
N ILE A 824 57.22 -27.91 8.81
CA ILE A 824 56.21 -26.85 8.91
C ILE A 824 56.79 -25.53 9.43
N GLU A 825 57.96 -25.55 10.07
CA GLU A 825 58.46 -24.41 10.85
C GLU A 825 59.15 -23.33 9.99
N GLU A 826 59.63 -23.66 8.77
CA GLU A 826 60.18 -22.65 7.83
C GLU A 826 59.12 -21.86 7.06
N ILE A 827 57.84 -22.26 7.11
CA ILE A 827 56.77 -21.60 6.33
C ILE A 827 56.36 -20.24 6.94
N MET A 828 56.43 -20.09 8.26
CA MET A 828 55.89 -18.92 8.95
C MET A 828 56.66 -17.62 8.67
N ASP A 829 57.99 -17.69 8.48
CA ASP A 829 58.84 -16.52 8.18
C ASP A 829 58.63 -15.94 6.77
N SER A 830 57.87 -16.62 5.89
CA SER A 830 57.65 -16.19 4.51
C SER A 830 56.47 -15.21 4.31
N ILE A 831 55.56 -15.09 5.29
CA ILE A 831 54.22 -14.48 5.08
C ILE A 831 54.16 -12.99 5.47
N GLU A 832 55.08 -12.46 6.28
CA GLU A 832 55.14 -11.02 6.58
C GLU A 832 55.83 -10.19 5.46
N GLY A 833 56.31 -10.84 4.40
CA GLY A 833 57.05 -10.21 3.31
C GLY A 833 56.21 -9.95 2.04
N GLN A 834 55.98 -8.67 1.74
CA GLN A 834 55.43 -8.16 0.46
C GLN A 834 53.90 -8.40 0.29
N ASP A 835 53.14 -7.53 -0.38
CA ASP A 835 53.54 -6.50 -1.34
C ASP A 835 53.02 -5.07 -0.99
N LYS A 836 53.92 -4.09 -1.16
CA LYS A 836 53.63 -2.66 -1.29
C LYS A 836 54.23 -2.14 -2.59
N THR A 837 53.55 -2.29 -3.72
CA THR A 837 53.57 -1.31 -4.83
C THR A 837 52.35 -1.54 -5.74
N SER A 838 51.82 -0.55 -6.47
CA SER A 838 52.49 0.64 -6.97
C SER A 838 51.58 1.88 -6.92
N ASN A 839 52.11 2.97 -6.36
CA ASN A 839 51.57 4.31 -6.53
C ASN A 839 52.73 5.28 -6.77
N LYS A 840 52.75 5.91 -7.95
CA LYS A 840 53.65 7.03 -8.29
C LYS A 840 52.88 8.33 -7.98
N SER A 841 53.46 9.38 -7.40
CA SER A 841 54.88 9.65 -7.14
C SER A 841 55.11 10.79 -6.14
N CYS A 842 56.29 10.77 -5.50
CA CYS A 842 57.06 11.93 -5.00
C CYS A 842 56.58 12.72 -3.74
N ASN A 843 57.35 12.52 -2.65
CA ASN A 843 58.16 13.56 -1.96
C ASN A 843 57.46 14.73 -1.19
N LYS A 844 57.95 15.22 -0.05
CA LYS A 844 59.19 14.92 0.73
C LYS A 844 59.13 15.55 2.14
N ASP A 845 59.95 15.05 3.08
CA ASP A 845 60.61 15.77 4.21
C ASP A 845 59.76 16.53 5.28
N LYS A 846 60.09 16.62 6.58
CA LYS A 846 61.00 15.85 7.48
C LYS A 846 60.83 16.26 8.98
N ASP A 847 61.29 15.39 9.89
CA ASP A 847 61.94 15.62 11.21
C ASP A 847 61.27 16.42 12.38
N LYS A 848 61.27 15.77 13.58
CA LYS A 848 61.59 16.30 14.95
C LYS A 848 60.60 17.24 15.70
N GLU A 849 60.71 17.45 17.04
CA GLU A 849 60.97 16.59 18.24
C GLU A 849 60.72 17.43 19.53
N GLU A 850 60.35 16.77 20.64
CA GLU A 850 60.58 17.07 22.09
C GLU A 850 60.30 18.46 22.77
N ASP A 851 59.58 18.36 23.91
CA ASP A 851 59.89 18.90 25.26
C ASP A 851 59.46 20.26 25.91
N LEU A 852 59.14 20.10 27.22
CA LEU A 852 59.32 20.95 28.42
C LEU A 852 58.59 22.32 28.64
N ASP A 853 57.41 22.22 29.28
CA ASP A 853 57.03 22.66 30.66
C ASP A 853 57.75 23.84 31.41
N ILE A 854 57.08 24.35 32.48
CA ILE A 854 57.54 25.33 33.53
C ILE A 854 57.47 26.83 33.08
N LEU A 855 56.81 27.81 33.75
CA LEU A 855 57.01 28.36 35.13
C LEU A 855 55.84 29.31 35.59
N TYR A 856 55.53 29.33 36.91
CA TYR A 856 54.97 30.38 37.83
C TYR A 856 54.04 31.52 37.31
N GLN A 857 52.82 31.72 37.86
CA GLN A 857 52.40 32.35 39.16
C GLN A 857 52.25 33.89 39.14
N ASP A 858 51.55 34.39 40.17
CA ASP A 858 51.48 35.76 40.69
C ASP A 858 51.06 36.90 39.76
N LEU A 859 49.76 37.23 39.85
CA LEU A 859 49.28 38.61 40.05
C LEU A 859 47.86 38.63 40.66
N MET A 860 47.81 38.71 42.01
CA MET A 860 46.77 39.37 42.84
C MET A 860 45.33 38.83 42.89
N GLY A 861 44.79 38.68 44.12
CA GLY A 861 43.37 39.02 44.40
C GLY A 861 42.54 38.09 45.31
N GLU A 862 42.63 38.27 46.64
CA GLU A 862 41.65 37.77 47.62
C GLU A 862 40.26 38.51 47.50
N LYS A 863 39.14 38.23 48.21
CA LYS A 863 38.96 37.68 49.57
C LYS A 863 37.54 37.16 49.92
N LYS A 864 37.55 36.09 50.73
CA LYS A 864 36.57 35.41 51.63
C LYS A 864 35.32 36.15 52.17
N SER A 865 34.22 35.39 52.42
CA SER A 865 33.45 35.27 53.70
C SER A 865 32.07 34.57 53.50
N SER A 866 31.28 34.12 54.51
CA SER A 866 31.53 33.11 55.58
C SER A 866 30.21 32.72 56.34
N ALA A 867 30.21 31.59 57.09
CA ALA A 867 29.15 31.06 58.00
C ALA A 867 27.88 30.42 57.35
N SER A 868 27.17 29.36 57.84
CA SER A 868 27.10 28.54 59.10
C SER A 868 25.98 28.93 60.09
N THR A 869 25.16 28.05 60.74
CA THR A 869 24.70 26.63 60.57
C THR A 869 23.45 26.39 61.49
N THR A 870 22.65 25.31 61.31
CA THR A 870 21.86 24.58 62.37
C THR A 870 21.12 23.31 61.83
N LYS A 871 20.34 22.57 62.65
CA LYS A 871 19.95 21.14 62.46
C LYS A 871 18.42 20.83 62.38
N ALA A 872 18.13 19.64 61.82
CA ALA A 872 16.86 18.89 61.60
C ALA A 872 16.11 18.42 62.90
N PRO A 873 15.05 17.55 62.88
CA PRO A 873 14.22 16.99 61.76
C PRO A 873 12.69 16.91 62.02
N VAL A 874 11.88 16.39 61.05
CA VAL A 874 10.69 15.49 61.20
C VAL A 874 10.16 15.06 59.79
N SER A 875 9.29 14.04 59.71
CA SER A 875 8.78 13.33 58.51
C SER A 875 7.62 14.04 57.76
N LYS A 876 7.04 13.59 56.62
CA LYS A 876 6.96 12.25 55.97
C LYS A 876 6.50 12.31 54.48
N ASP A 877 6.45 11.14 53.82
CA ASP A 877 5.64 10.72 52.65
C ASP A 877 6.05 11.07 51.17
N ASN A 878 5.51 10.24 50.27
CA ASN A 878 5.98 9.79 48.92
C ASN A 878 6.02 10.79 47.74
N LEU A 879 6.96 10.58 46.79
CA LEU A 879 6.76 10.54 45.31
C LEU A 879 8.09 10.42 44.51
N PRO A 880 8.28 9.41 43.62
CA PRO A 880 9.32 9.39 42.59
C PRO A 880 8.75 9.88 41.23
N GLN A 881 9.05 11.10 40.77
CA GLN A 881 10.24 11.46 39.98
C GLN A 881 10.36 10.75 38.61
N VAL A 882 9.72 11.35 37.60
CA VAL A 882 10.13 11.23 36.18
C VAL A 882 11.24 12.25 35.93
N GLY A 883 12.28 11.88 35.17
CA GLY A 883 13.41 12.75 34.87
C GLY A 883 13.77 12.75 33.39
N LEU A 884 13.56 13.90 32.73
CA LEU A 884 14.11 14.21 31.40
C LEU A 884 15.18 15.30 31.53
N ASN A 885 16.23 15.20 30.72
CA ASN A 885 17.42 16.05 30.83
C ASN A 885 17.31 17.31 29.97
N ILE A 886 17.68 18.49 30.51
CA ILE A 886 17.99 19.68 29.70
C ILE A 886 19.37 20.22 30.04
N ILE A 887 20.11 20.54 28.98
CA ILE A 887 21.55 20.84 28.97
C ILE A 887 21.79 22.31 29.30
N LYS A 888 22.90 22.63 29.98
CA LYS A 888 23.48 23.99 29.97
C LYS A 888 24.92 23.96 29.48
N VAL A 889 25.19 24.82 28.49
CA VAL A 889 26.47 24.95 27.79
C VAL A 889 27.13 26.27 28.18
N THR A 890 28.45 26.29 28.33
CA THR A 890 29.24 27.52 28.53
C THR A 890 30.51 27.49 27.67
N GLU A 891 30.65 28.49 26.80
CA GLU A 891 31.83 28.73 25.95
C GLU A 891 32.83 29.66 26.66
N LYS A 892 34.12 29.52 26.35
CA LYS A 892 35.17 30.52 26.65
C LYS A 892 36.01 30.72 25.38
N ARG A 893 36.20 31.98 24.96
CA ARG A 893 36.89 32.32 23.70
C ARG A 893 38.40 32.50 23.85
N GLN A 894 39.09 32.44 22.71
CA GLN A 894 40.54 32.40 22.52
C GLN A 894 41.21 33.78 22.53
N GLY A 895 42.55 33.76 22.64
CA GLY A 895 43.49 34.74 22.08
C GLY A 895 44.93 34.32 22.37
N PRO A 896 45.96 34.79 21.62
CA PRO A 896 45.90 35.72 20.49
C PRO A 896 46.37 35.14 19.13
N ASN A 897 45.79 35.67 18.05
CA ASN A 897 46.35 36.05 16.74
C ASN A 897 47.86 35.81 16.47
N ASP A 898 48.32 35.52 15.25
CA ASP A 898 47.78 35.51 13.87
C ASP A 898 48.79 34.68 13.00
N LYS A 899 48.61 34.23 11.74
CA LYS A 899 47.60 34.26 10.65
C LYS A 899 47.90 33.04 9.72
N GLN A 900 47.39 32.79 8.50
CA GLN A 900 46.51 33.44 7.51
C GLN A 900 45.91 32.33 6.60
N LEU A 901 44.63 32.42 6.16
CA LEU A 901 43.94 31.64 5.09
C LEU A 901 44.10 30.08 5.06
N LEU A 902 43.06 29.24 5.03
CA LEU A 902 41.60 29.43 5.08
C LEU A 902 40.91 28.44 6.06
N ASN A 903 40.47 28.95 7.20
CA ASN A 903 39.04 29.08 7.57
C ASN A 903 38.16 27.82 7.35
N HIS A 904 38.22 26.74 8.13
CA HIS A 904 37.97 26.57 9.58
C HIS A 904 36.57 26.91 10.11
N THR A 905 35.94 25.91 10.76
CA THR A 905 35.47 26.06 12.15
C THR A 905 35.36 24.69 12.84
N LYS A 906 36.12 24.46 13.93
CA LYS A 906 35.98 23.26 14.80
C LYS A 906 35.03 23.57 15.97
N ARG A 907 34.32 22.56 16.49
CA ARG A 907 33.49 22.68 17.71
C ARG A 907 34.26 22.24 18.97
N ASN A 908 33.88 22.80 20.12
CA ASN A 908 34.49 22.55 21.43
C ASN A 908 33.78 21.43 22.21
N TYR A 909 34.49 20.80 23.14
CA TYR A 909 33.93 19.86 24.12
C TYR A 909 33.36 20.58 25.36
N TYR A 910 32.44 19.93 26.08
CA TYR A 910 31.83 20.44 27.32
C TYR A 910 31.83 19.39 28.44
N LYS A 911 31.85 19.84 29.69
CA LYS A 911 31.83 19.00 30.91
C LYS A 911 30.56 19.29 31.71
N ILE A 912 29.88 18.24 32.18
CA ILE A 912 28.60 18.33 32.89
C ILE A 912 28.79 17.94 34.37
N GLN A 913 28.10 18.64 35.26
CA GLN A 913 27.85 18.24 36.65
C GLN A 913 26.37 18.47 36.98
N PHE A 914 25.80 17.58 37.79
CA PHE A 914 24.37 17.58 38.12
C PHE A 914 24.12 18.19 39.51
N ALA A 915 23.01 18.93 39.65
CA ALA A 915 22.51 19.45 40.93
C ALA A 915 20.98 19.39 40.94
N SER A 916 20.38 18.96 42.05
CA SER A 916 18.93 18.70 42.15
C SER A 916 18.14 19.89 42.72
N VAL A 917 16.93 20.08 42.21
CA VAL A 917 15.93 21.03 42.73
C VAL A 917 14.61 20.26 42.93
N LYS A 918 13.87 20.55 44.01
CA LYS A 918 12.99 19.55 44.64
C LYS A 918 11.52 19.52 44.22
N THR A 919 10.98 20.52 43.50
CA THR A 919 9.53 20.54 43.16
C THR A 919 9.22 21.18 41.81
N GLU A 920 8.18 20.65 41.16
CA GLU A 920 7.63 21.08 39.88
C GLU A 920 7.18 22.56 39.87
N LEU A 921 6.65 23.07 40.98
CA LEU A 921 6.26 24.49 41.09
C LEU A 921 7.46 25.42 40.90
N VAL A 922 8.64 25.06 41.42
CA VAL A 922 9.88 25.83 41.25
C VAL A 922 10.43 25.66 39.85
N ALA A 923 10.30 24.46 39.26
CA ALA A 923 10.64 24.22 37.85
C ALA A 923 9.80 25.08 36.91
N ASN A 924 8.47 25.18 37.13
CA ASN A 924 7.58 26.03 36.34
C ASN A 924 7.84 27.53 36.57
N GLN A 925 8.20 27.95 37.78
CA GLN A 925 8.59 29.35 38.05
C GLN A 925 9.91 29.73 37.37
N GLU A 926 10.94 28.87 37.39
CA GLU A 926 12.14 29.10 36.60
C GLU A 926 11.90 28.92 35.09
N LEU A 927 11.00 28.04 34.66
CA LEU A 927 10.63 27.92 33.24
C LEU A 927 9.96 29.20 32.72
N GLU A 928 9.06 29.82 33.48
CA GLU A 928 8.50 31.14 33.15
C GLU A 928 9.54 32.27 33.27
N ARG A 929 10.49 32.18 34.20
CA ARG A 929 11.63 33.10 34.29
C ARG A 929 12.56 32.98 33.08
N ILE A 930 12.80 31.75 32.61
CA ILE A 930 13.59 31.42 31.43
C ILE A 930 12.84 31.87 30.18
N LYS A 931 11.55 31.56 30.02
CA LYS A 931 10.71 32.10 28.94
C LYS A 931 10.79 33.64 28.90
N LYS A 932 10.59 34.35 30.03
CA LYS A 932 10.76 35.81 30.08
C LYS A 932 12.17 36.30 29.77
N LYS A 933 13.21 35.53 30.11
CA LYS A 933 14.63 35.85 29.86
C LYS A 933 15.06 35.60 28.41
N TYR A 934 14.46 34.61 27.74
CA TYR A 934 14.79 34.19 26.37
C TYR A 934 13.73 34.56 25.32
N ALA A 935 12.58 35.11 25.69
CA ALA A 935 11.60 35.70 24.78
C ALA A 935 12.17 36.86 23.94
N LYS A 936 13.28 37.48 24.39
CA LYS A 936 14.04 38.46 23.61
C LYS A 936 15.06 37.84 22.63
N ILE A 937 15.14 36.52 22.52
CA ILE A 937 16.12 35.80 21.68
C ILE A 937 15.46 35.00 20.53
N PHE A 938 14.15 34.67 20.63
CA PHE A 938 13.33 34.34 19.44
C PHE A 938 12.97 35.61 18.64
N ASN A 939 13.99 36.39 18.26
CA ASN A 939 13.85 37.74 17.74
C ASN A 939 14.41 37.86 16.32
N LYS A 940 13.54 38.25 15.39
CA LYS A 940 13.80 39.06 14.18
C LYS A 940 15.14 38.80 13.47
N ILE A 941 15.10 38.07 12.36
CA ILE A 941 16.21 38.04 11.37
C ILE A 941 16.56 39.49 10.98
N PRO A 942 17.79 39.96 11.21
CA PRO A 942 18.16 41.34 10.89
C PRO A 942 18.38 41.47 9.38
N LEU A 943 17.52 42.23 8.72
CA LEU A 943 17.66 42.57 7.30
C LEU A 943 18.49 43.85 7.15
N THR A 944 19.54 43.81 6.34
CA THR A 944 20.37 44.99 6.09
C THR A 944 19.68 45.89 5.08
N VAL A 945 19.08 46.98 5.56
CA VAL A 945 18.39 47.98 4.72
C VAL A 945 19.31 49.17 4.49
N ARG A 946 19.57 49.52 3.22
CA ARG A 946 20.24 50.76 2.83
C ARG A 946 19.20 51.75 2.31
N LYS A 947 19.05 52.88 3.00
CA LYS A 947 18.27 54.02 2.52
C LYS A 947 19.04 54.75 1.42
N MET A 948 18.43 54.96 0.26
CA MET A 948 19.03 55.71 -0.85
C MET A 948 18.96 57.22 -0.57
N ARG A 949 20.03 57.79 -0.01
CA ARG A 949 20.20 59.25 0.07
C ARG A 949 20.71 59.80 -1.26
N SER A 950 19.78 60.19 -2.14
CA SER A 950 20.06 61.13 -3.23
C SER A 950 20.19 62.55 -2.65
N GLU A 951 21.06 63.39 -3.23
CA GLU A 951 21.55 64.68 -2.69
C GLU A 951 20.50 65.82 -2.67
N LYS A 952 19.21 65.49 -2.74
CA LYS A 952 18.06 66.43 -2.65
C LYS A 952 16.87 65.83 -1.87
N ASP A 953 17.10 65.42 -0.62
CA ASP A 953 16.09 65.02 0.38
C ASP A 953 14.98 64.03 -0.09
N HIS A 954 15.37 63.09 -0.94
CA HIS A 954 14.49 62.13 -1.63
C HIS A 954 13.93 60.96 -0.79
N ALA A 955 14.07 60.95 0.53
CA ALA A 955 13.72 59.76 1.32
C ALA A 955 12.98 60.08 2.64
N VAL A 956 11.75 59.59 2.79
CA VAL A 956 10.98 59.63 4.06
C VAL A 956 11.70 58.81 5.13
N ASP A 957 11.85 59.31 6.37
CA ASP A 957 12.51 58.59 7.49
C ASP A 957 11.61 57.53 8.15
N ILE A 958 10.95 56.71 7.32
CA ILE A 958 10.09 55.61 7.76
C ILE A 958 10.54 54.34 7.02
N LEU A 959 11.04 53.36 7.78
CA LEU A 959 11.31 52.01 7.28
C LEU A 959 9.99 51.24 7.05
N PRO A 960 10.00 50.17 6.25
CA PRO A 960 8.85 49.27 6.14
C PRO A 960 8.39 48.81 7.52
N THR A 961 7.11 49.00 7.83
CA THR A 961 6.57 48.78 9.18
C THR A 961 5.35 47.88 9.15
N TYR A 962 5.34 46.87 10.00
CA TYR A 962 4.15 46.05 10.25
C TYR A 962 3.06 46.94 10.87
N ALA A 963 1.85 46.93 10.30
CA ALA A 963 0.75 47.77 10.76
C ALA A 963 0.24 47.40 12.17
N THR A 964 0.44 46.14 12.58
CA THR A 964 0.20 45.60 13.93
C THR A 964 1.26 44.54 14.24
N GLU A 965 1.40 44.13 15.51
CA GLU A 965 2.32 43.04 15.91
C GLU A 965 1.97 41.67 15.28
N LYS A 966 0.76 41.51 14.73
CA LYS A 966 0.31 40.29 14.03
C LYS A 966 0.24 40.44 12.51
N SER A 967 0.68 41.57 11.94
CA SER A 967 0.69 41.76 10.49
C SER A 967 1.82 40.95 9.86
N SER A 968 1.53 40.20 8.79
CA SER A 968 2.53 39.42 8.03
C SER A 968 3.25 40.24 6.94
N GLY A 969 2.68 41.37 6.52
CA GLY A 969 3.28 42.30 5.57
C GLY A 969 3.73 43.61 6.23
N MET A 970 4.89 44.11 5.80
CA MET A 970 5.40 45.45 6.14
C MET A 970 4.87 46.48 5.14
N ASP A 971 4.28 47.57 5.61
CA ASP A 971 3.76 48.64 4.76
C ASP A 971 4.90 49.32 3.98
N LEU A 972 4.82 49.29 2.64
CA LEU A 972 5.71 50.08 1.77
C LEU A 972 5.07 51.43 1.43
N ILE A 973 5.88 52.48 1.46
CA ILE A 973 5.47 53.87 1.21
C ILE A 973 6.11 54.45 -0.05
N ALA A 974 5.42 55.40 -0.67
CA ALA A 974 5.90 56.14 -1.83
C ALA A 974 6.94 57.21 -1.43
N ALA A 975 8.06 57.28 -2.15
CA ALA A 975 9.16 58.22 -1.92
C ALA A 975 9.29 59.32 -2.99
N ASN A 976 8.31 59.44 -3.89
CA ASN A 976 8.23 60.55 -4.84
C ASN A 976 8.17 61.91 -4.11
N ILE A 977 8.77 62.95 -4.70
CA ILE A 977 8.65 64.33 -4.21
C ILE A 977 7.35 64.93 -4.74
N GLU A 978 7.23 65.05 -6.07
CA GLU A 978 6.01 65.53 -6.73
C GLU A 978 4.92 64.45 -6.73
N PRO A 979 3.63 64.79 -6.58
CA PRO A 979 2.53 63.83 -6.65
C PRO A 979 2.47 63.10 -8.01
N ILE A 980 2.46 61.77 -7.98
CA ILE A 980 2.34 60.95 -9.20
C ILE A 980 0.86 60.69 -9.46
N ILE A 981 0.39 61.10 -10.63
CA ILE A 981 -0.99 60.90 -11.08
C ILE A 981 -1.07 59.60 -11.88
N ILE A 982 -2.04 58.74 -11.55
CA ILE A 982 -2.35 57.51 -12.30
C ILE A 982 -3.79 57.60 -12.83
N LYS A 983 -3.93 57.80 -14.14
CA LYS A 983 -5.23 57.82 -14.84
C LYS A 983 -5.82 56.40 -14.95
N PRO A 984 -7.11 56.26 -15.31
CA PRO A 984 -7.71 54.97 -15.61
C PRO A 984 -6.90 54.15 -16.64
N GLN A 985 -6.63 52.89 -16.30
CA GLN A 985 -5.78 51.93 -17.02
C GLN A 985 -4.30 52.34 -17.20
N GLU A 986 -3.84 53.44 -16.58
CA GLU A 986 -2.44 53.85 -16.61
C GLU A 986 -1.60 53.01 -15.63
N VAL A 987 -0.36 52.72 -16.01
CA VAL A 987 0.63 52.00 -15.21
C VAL A 987 1.75 52.97 -14.85
N GLN A 988 2.09 53.07 -13.56
CA GLN A 988 3.15 53.95 -13.07
C GLN A 988 4.10 53.22 -12.10
N LEU A 989 5.40 53.53 -12.20
CA LEU A 989 6.46 52.91 -11.41
C LEU A 989 6.84 53.82 -10.23
N ILE A 990 6.41 53.46 -9.02
CA ILE A 990 6.55 54.31 -7.83
C ILE A 990 7.83 53.96 -7.04
N PRO A 991 8.74 54.92 -6.80
CA PRO A 991 9.93 54.71 -5.98
C PRO A 991 9.58 54.59 -4.48
N THR A 992 10.41 53.86 -3.73
CA THR A 992 10.27 53.69 -2.26
C THR A 992 11.48 54.18 -1.47
N GLY A 993 12.61 54.47 -2.14
CA GLY A 993 13.86 54.91 -1.51
C GLY A 993 14.61 53.82 -0.72
N ILE A 994 14.16 52.57 -0.81
CA ILE A 994 14.63 51.44 0.00
C ILE A 994 15.40 50.44 -0.88
N CYS A 995 16.63 50.14 -0.48
CA CYS A 995 17.39 48.97 -0.94
C CYS A 995 17.51 47.98 0.23
N ILE A 996 17.42 46.68 -0.05
CA ILE A 996 17.52 45.62 0.98
C ILE A 996 18.57 44.58 0.57
N ALA A 997 19.18 43.94 1.56
CA ALA A 997 19.89 42.68 1.39
C ALA A 997 19.19 41.60 2.23
N LEU A 998 18.71 40.56 1.54
CA LEU A 998 18.09 39.38 2.14
C LEU A 998 19.15 38.26 2.25
N PRO A 999 19.04 37.35 3.23
CA PRO A 999 19.77 36.08 3.23
C PRO A 999 19.44 35.21 2.00
N ASP A 1000 20.39 34.38 1.58
CA ASP A 1000 20.35 33.60 0.32
C ASP A 1000 19.28 32.50 0.23
N TYR A 1001 18.40 32.40 1.24
CA TYR A 1001 17.26 31.48 1.33
C TYR A 1001 15.92 32.23 1.53
N LEU A 1002 15.91 33.56 1.38
CA LEU A 1002 14.73 34.41 1.55
C LEU A 1002 14.53 35.34 0.34
N GLU A 1003 13.29 35.39 -0.17
CA GLU A 1003 12.82 36.40 -1.12
C GLU A 1003 11.89 37.40 -0.41
N ALA A 1004 11.68 38.58 -1.02
CA ALA A 1004 10.67 39.53 -0.57
C ALA A 1004 9.60 39.75 -1.64
N GLN A 1005 8.35 39.43 -1.30
CA GLN A 1005 7.18 39.53 -2.16
C GLN A 1005 6.44 40.86 -1.96
N ILE A 1006 6.33 41.65 -3.02
CA ILE A 1006 5.56 42.90 -3.05
C ILE A 1006 4.11 42.60 -3.43
N ARG A 1007 3.19 42.76 -2.48
CA ARG A 1007 1.76 42.47 -2.62
C ARG A 1007 0.92 43.76 -2.51
N PRO A 1008 -0.26 43.84 -3.14
CA PRO A 1008 -1.14 45.01 -3.06
C PRO A 1008 -1.75 45.17 -1.68
N ARG A 1009 -2.18 46.40 -1.38
CA ARG A 1009 -3.02 46.69 -0.22
C ARG A 1009 -4.48 46.45 -0.60
N SER A 1010 -5.14 45.49 0.04
CA SER A 1010 -6.56 45.18 -0.20
C SER A 1010 -7.46 46.42 -0.14
N GLY A 1011 -7.23 47.30 0.85
CA GLY A 1011 -7.98 48.54 1.02
C GLY A 1011 -7.72 49.61 -0.05
N LEU A 1012 -6.60 49.56 -0.79
CA LEU A 1012 -6.29 50.49 -1.88
C LEU A 1012 -6.89 49.99 -3.21
N ALA A 1013 -6.77 48.69 -3.46
CA ALA A 1013 -7.38 48.03 -4.62
C ALA A 1013 -8.92 48.09 -4.55
N LEU A 1014 -9.51 47.81 -3.39
CA LEU A 1014 -10.97 47.79 -3.20
C LEU A 1014 -11.60 49.19 -3.29
N LYS A 1015 -10.94 50.23 -2.78
CA LYS A 1015 -11.53 51.58 -2.67
C LYS A 1015 -11.22 52.50 -3.85
N HIS A 1016 -10.11 52.25 -4.56
CA HIS A 1016 -9.58 53.18 -5.56
C HIS A 1016 -9.09 52.48 -6.85
N GLY A 1017 -9.28 51.16 -6.97
CA GLY A 1017 -8.82 50.40 -8.14
C GLY A 1017 -7.31 50.25 -8.26
N ILE A 1018 -6.53 50.70 -7.27
CA ILE A 1018 -5.06 50.71 -7.32
C ILE A 1018 -4.49 49.39 -6.80
N THR A 1019 -3.88 48.63 -7.70
CA THR A 1019 -3.21 47.35 -7.37
C THR A 1019 -1.78 47.29 -7.89
N VAL A 1020 -0.99 46.37 -7.33
CA VAL A 1020 0.37 46.05 -7.80
C VAL A 1020 0.23 45.16 -9.02
N LEU A 1021 0.65 45.65 -10.19
CA LEU A 1021 0.40 44.99 -11.48
C LEU A 1021 1.07 43.61 -11.58
N ASN A 1022 2.28 43.48 -11.03
CA ASN A 1022 3.07 42.26 -11.05
C ASN A 1022 2.96 41.44 -9.74
N SER A 1023 1.82 41.48 -9.05
CA SER A 1023 1.65 40.85 -7.73
C SER A 1023 1.62 39.31 -7.77
N PRO A 1024 2.38 38.59 -6.92
CA PRO A 1024 3.40 39.09 -6.01
C PRO A 1024 4.69 39.45 -6.77
N GLY A 1025 5.18 40.69 -6.60
CA GLY A 1025 6.43 41.11 -7.22
C GLY A 1025 7.62 40.60 -6.41
N THR A 1026 8.32 39.58 -6.89
CA THR A 1026 9.52 39.05 -6.22
C THR A 1026 10.68 40.04 -6.25
N ILE A 1027 11.40 40.09 -5.13
CA ILE A 1027 12.72 40.73 -4.97
C ILE A 1027 13.66 39.62 -4.45
N ASP A 1028 14.58 39.20 -5.30
CA ASP A 1028 15.48 38.08 -5.08
C ASP A 1028 16.56 38.35 -4.03
N SER A 1029 17.16 37.28 -3.49
CA SER A 1029 18.15 37.40 -2.41
C SER A 1029 19.46 38.07 -2.82
N ASP A 1030 19.78 38.15 -4.11
CA ASP A 1030 20.96 38.84 -4.65
C ASP A 1030 20.67 40.30 -5.08
N TYR A 1031 19.40 40.70 -5.28
CA TYR A 1031 19.02 42.04 -5.73
C TYR A 1031 19.44 43.12 -4.70
N ARG A 1032 20.12 44.17 -5.16
CA ARG A 1032 20.59 45.31 -4.34
C ARG A 1032 20.10 46.68 -4.82
N GLY A 1033 19.24 46.72 -5.82
CA GLY A 1033 18.66 47.96 -6.35
C GLY A 1033 17.62 48.59 -5.42
N GLU A 1034 17.03 49.70 -5.85
CA GLU A 1034 15.89 50.31 -5.16
C GLU A 1034 14.62 49.51 -5.45
N ILE A 1035 13.89 49.10 -4.40
CA ILE A 1035 12.55 48.51 -4.56
C ILE A 1035 11.62 49.56 -5.13
N LYS A 1036 11.01 49.27 -6.28
CA LYS A 1036 10.00 50.11 -6.94
C LYS A 1036 8.73 49.30 -7.16
N VAL A 1037 7.58 49.95 -6.99
CA VAL A 1037 6.27 49.30 -7.05
C VAL A 1037 5.59 49.68 -8.36
N ILE A 1038 5.28 48.69 -9.21
CA ILE A 1038 4.48 48.90 -10.42
C ILE A 1038 3.01 48.92 -10.01
N LEU A 1039 2.35 50.06 -10.14
CA LEU A 1039 0.91 50.22 -9.84
C LEU A 1039 0.11 50.46 -11.10
N ILE A 1040 -1.09 49.88 -11.16
CA ILE A 1040 -2.10 50.14 -12.18
C ILE A 1040 -3.39 50.64 -11.51
N ASN A 1041 -4.11 51.54 -12.20
CA ASN A 1041 -5.43 52.00 -11.79
C ASN A 1041 -6.53 51.37 -12.65
N HIS A 1042 -7.36 50.52 -12.06
CA HIS A 1042 -8.49 49.88 -12.77
C HIS A 1042 -9.82 50.65 -12.69
N PHE A 1043 -9.91 51.73 -11.91
CA PHE A 1043 -11.14 52.54 -11.77
C PHE A 1043 -11.18 53.67 -12.81
N ALA A 1044 -12.38 54.25 -13.00
CA ALA A 1044 -12.61 55.37 -13.92
C ALA A 1044 -12.20 56.74 -13.37
N GLU A 1045 -11.86 56.82 -12.08
CA GLU A 1045 -11.38 58.04 -11.42
C GLU A 1045 -9.85 58.15 -11.51
N ILE A 1046 -9.33 59.38 -11.53
CA ILE A 1046 -7.89 59.64 -11.48
C ILE A 1046 -7.40 59.51 -10.04
N PHE A 1047 -6.36 58.71 -9.80
CA PHE A 1047 -5.74 58.58 -8.49
C PHE A 1047 -4.42 59.36 -8.40
N THR A 1048 -4.10 59.89 -7.21
CA THR A 1048 -2.87 60.67 -6.99
C THR A 1048 -2.09 60.12 -5.80
N ILE A 1049 -0.84 59.75 -6.02
CA ILE A 1049 0.08 59.21 -5.01
C ILE A 1049 1.00 60.32 -4.52
N THR A 1050 0.84 60.68 -3.25
CA THR A 1050 1.70 61.65 -2.56
C THR A 1050 2.81 60.95 -1.78
N ARG A 1051 3.90 61.69 -1.51
CA ARG A 1051 4.99 61.25 -0.62
C ARG A 1051 4.46 60.68 0.70
N GLY A 1052 5.01 59.54 1.13
CA GLY A 1052 4.62 58.86 2.38
C GLY A 1052 3.32 58.05 2.31
N MET A 1053 2.58 58.09 1.20
CA MET A 1053 1.38 57.25 1.03
C MET A 1053 1.76 55.78 1.04
N LYS A 1054 1.02 54.96 1.80
CA LYS A 1054 1.20 53.51 1.85
C LYS A 1054 0.63 52.87 0.58
N ILE A 1055 1.50 52.35 -0.28
CA ILE A 1055 1.17 51.90 -1.64
C ILE A 1055 1.09 50.36 -1.78
N ALA A 1056 1.95 49.63 -1.06
CA ALA A 1056 2.03 48.17 -1.12
C ALA A 1056 2.28 47.58 0.28
N GLN A 1057 2.47 46.28 0.35
CA GLN A 1057 2.98 45.57 1.52
C GLN A 1057 4.02 44.53 1.09
N MET A 1058 5.12 44.42 1.85
CA MET A 1058 6.22 43.50 1.59
C MET A 1058 6.17 42.34 2.59
N VAL A 1059 6.08 41.11 2.08
CA VAL A 1059 6.14 39.87 2.88
C VAL A 1059 7.46 39.18 2.57
N VAL A 1060 8.22 38.74 3.57
CA VAL A 1060 9.46 37.98 3.36
C VAL A 1060 9.14 36.49 3.47
N ALA A 1061 9.50 35.72 2.45
CA ALA A 1061 9.20 34.30 2.33
C ALA A 1061 10.49 33.48 2.13
N LYS A 1062 10.44 32.17 2.42
CA LYS A 1062 11.50 31.24 2.04
C LYS A 1062 11.27 30.72 0.62
N TYR A 1063 12.35 30.48 -0.10
CA TYR A 1063 12.34 29.79 -1.38
C TYR A 1063 13.35 28.64 -1.36
N GLU A 1064 13.22 27.68 -2.28
CA GLU A 1064 14.16 26.57 -2.46
C GLU A 1064 14.79 26.65 -3.86
N GLN A 1065 16.10 26.43 -3.94
CA GLN A 1065 16.82 26.32 -5.22
C GLN A 1065 16.87 24.84 -5.61
N ILE A 1066 16.20 24.48 -6.71
CA ILE A 1066 16.22 23.11 -7.24
C ILE A 1066 17.48 22.85 -8.07
N LEU A 1067 18.02 21.63 -7.97
CA LEU A 1067 19.08 21.15 -8.84
C LEU A 1067 18.46 20.56 -10.12
N TRP A 1068 18.85 21.10 -11.27
CA TRP A 1068 18.37 20.63 -12.57
C TRP A 1068 19.14 19.38 -12.99
N HIS A 1069 18.41 18.29 -13.22
CA HIS A 1069 18.93 17.07 -13.83
C HIS A 1069 18.32 16.93 -15.23
N GLU A 1070 19.16 17.10 -16.26
CA GLU A 1070 18.75 16.91 -17.65
C GLU A 1070 18.60 15.41 -17.96
N VAL A 1071 17.47 15.03 -18.57
CA VAL A 1071 17.11 13.65 -18.88
C VAL A 1071 16.48 13.57 -20.27
N TYR A 1072 16.75 12.50 -21.02
CA TYR A 1072 16.28 12.34 -22.40
C TYR A 1072 14.76 12.07 -22.52
N ASN A 1073 14.11 11.63 -21.44
CA ASN A 1073 12.66 11.47 -21.32
C ASN A 1073 12.24 11.79 -19.87
N LEU A 1074 11.00 12.21 -19.68
CA LEU A 1074 10.34 12.31 -18.37
C LEU A 1074 9.33 11.17 -18.20
N ASP A 1075 9.00 10.83 -16.96
CA ASP A 1075 7.96 9.83 -16.66
C ASP A 1075 6.57 10.31 -17.11
N GLU A 1076 5.79 9.41 -17.73
CA GLU A 1076 4.42 9.73 -18.13
C GLU A 1076 3.50 9.90 -16.91
N THR A 1077 2.71 10.98 -16.93
CA THR A 1077 1.64 11.20 -15.94
C THR A 1077 0.28 11.12 -16.62
N ALA A 1078 -0.76 10.79 -15.85
CA ALA A 1078 -2.15 10.68 -16.34
C ALA A 1078 -2.74 11.96 -16.96
N ARG A 1079 -1.99 13.07 -16.97
CA ARG A 1079 -2.34 14.36 -17.59
C ARG A 1079 -1.72 14.55 -18.99
N GLY A 1080 -0.62 13.86 -19.30
CA GLY A 1080 0.10 13.95 -20.58
C GLY A 1080 0.39 15.39 -21.03
N GLU A 1081 0.33 15.64 -22.34
CA GLU A 1081 0.40 16.98 -22.95
C GLU A 1081 -0.84 17.87 -22.68
N GLY A 1082 -1.74 17.45 -21.77
CA GLY A 1082 -3.10 17.97 -21.56
C GLY A 1082 -3.24 19.35 -20.90
N GLY A 1083 -2.37 20.30 -21.21
CA GLY A 1083 -2.61 21.74 -21.07
C GLY A 1083 -2.70 22.37 -19.66
N PHE A 1084 -2.63 23.71 -19.65
CA PHE A 1084 -2.68 24.54 -18.44
C PHE A 1084 -4.09 24.70 -17.86
N GLY A 1085 -4.52 23.67 -17.15
CA GLY A 1085 -5.66 23.72 -16.21
C GLY A 1085 -7.03 23.46 -16.82
N SER A 1086 -7.95 23.00 -15.97
CA SER A 1086 -9.38 22.93 -16.30
C SER A 1086 -10.01 24.31 -16.13
N THR A 1087 -10.23 25.02 -17.23
CA THR A 1087 -11.02 26.27 -17.27
C THR A 1087 -12.53 25.98 -17.16
N GLY A 1088 -12.92 25.37 -16.04
CA GLY A 1088 -14.30 25.21 -15.64
C GLY A 1088 -14.92 26.58 -15.35
N LYS A 1089 -15.72 27.09 -16.30
CA LYS A 1089 -16.71 28.12 -15.99
C LYS A 1089 -17.90 27.45 -15.29
N PHE A 1090 -18.43 28.14 -14.28
CA PHE A 1090 -19.78 27.92 -13.76
C PHE A 1090 -20.83 28.51 -14.71
#